data_AF-A0A7Y4Z2Z5-F1
#
_entry.id   AF-A0A7Y4Z2Z5-F1
#
_cell.length_a   1.000
_cell.length_b   1.000
_cell.length_c   1.000
_cell.angle_alpha   90.00
_cell.angle_beta   90.00
_cell.angle_gamma   90.00
#
_symmetry.space_group_name_H-M   'P 1'
#
loop_
_entity.id
_entity.type
_entity.pdbx_description
1 polymer ?
#
loop_
_entity_poly.entity_id
_entity_poly.type
_entity_poly.pdbx_seq_one_letter_code
_entity_poly.pdbx_strand_id
1 'polypeptide(L)'
;MTKKIKHINYALVESVRPPMYKATKYWGKKPHNIWRQFIEAYSDVNDIVLDPFSGSSVAAFEAVKSNRKAIAFDLNPITCFTIESICSDFNESKFKATFNKIEKEMSLDSVYKEHFITNYNGNEATIFNYKWEDGKIARVSLKTGKESFSILPDKNIINITESQNKISIPFWFPTDKFPVNPSITHKFIKDIGGDSFENLWTRRNLYILSKIFSIITNESDNNVKIQLLSGFIQTLHLCSKMVVPRNPKSNRDFSGSWGRADYMIRRRSMEQNPFVVFRRSCLEKQGIVSALKDFKKKFPNGIKIYDAKKNKKINRKADINYGAIDIADLADYIPENSIDFIITDPPYAGLVYYMDLSLIWLVWLKKVDIKYEPDLRPEITIKKGSVERPEYRRRMENAFKNIHRVLKDEGYLVVTFHHKKIEEWNDFVRSVKYSGFKFDKITHQYNKRSGESNVSNPYGTSGADFYIRCVKHRDVDFSDDQSGLEHFIKQKAIDIIAERNQPTPLTILTSGLIPELLQAGFFQPDEYKKEIEKILIENCGEGKVFKSWKNEKNKAGEFWWFNNPNDYINFPDLPLDRRVEDLIISILRKNVSVKFDDIIGQLFKTFPNGLTPDPRSIVDTISKYAYKSSEKWKIKDETLQSITQHTRIIEVIIKIGNKAKHKTFVGRREQPELASNGKILSTFADYLALKNIKDIKREALNRVEMIDALWIDEELKIKCVFEVENSTDFTSAIQRASNLGNEVPKIMVIPDKREMELLRIKDPYFLYGFENQNWCYLTYSDLSKASGYSKVDLNELIRISRKVNE
;
A
#
# COMPACT_ATOMS: atom_id res chain seq x y z
N MET A 1 -15.01 32.77 2.45
CA MET A 1 -15.13 31.73 1.41
C MET A 1 -14.74 30.42 2.04
N THR A 2 -15.68 29.50 2.25
CA THR A 2 -15.40 28.12 2.68
C THR A 2 -14.53 27.46 1.61
N LYS A 3 -13.34 26.99 2.00
CA LYS A 3 -12.44 26.28 1.11
C LYS A 3 -13.18 25.06 0.57
N LYS A 4 -13.28 24.93 -0.76
CA LYS A 4 -13.88 23.74 -1.37
C LYS A 4 -12.99 22.53 -1.02
N ILE A 5 -13.49 21.65 -0.16
CA ILE A 5 -12.78 20.45 0.27
C ILE A 5 -12.50 19.58 -0.96
N LYS A 6 -11.23 19.21 -1.14
CA LYS A 6 -10.83 18.29 -2.21
C LYS A 6 -10.86 16.86 -1.67
N HIS A 7 -12.02 16.23 -1.78
CA HIS A 7 -12.19 14.86 -1.30
C HIS A 7 -11.21 13.88 -1.95
N ILE A 8 -10.61 13.05 -1.10
CA ILE A 8 -9.76 11.93 -1.51
C ILE A 8 -10.66 10.70 -1.62
N ASN A 9 -10.96 10.29 -2.85
CA ASN A 9 -11.88 9.19 -3.18
C ASN A 9 -11.21 8.04 -3.94
N TYR A 10 -9.87 8.00 -3.91
CA TYR A 10 -9.03 7.06 -4.63
C TYR A 10 -7.79 6.72 -3.81
N ALA A 11 -7.16 5.57 -4.10
CA ALA A 11 -5.94 5.14 -3.43
C ALA A 11 -4.77 6.11 -3.71
N LEU A 12 -3.99 6.40 -2.68
CA LEU A 12 -2.78 7.22 -2.75
C LEU A 12 -1.54 6.36 -2.94
N VAL A 13 -0.44 6.94 -3.39
CA VAL A 13 0.82 6.21 -3.57
C VAL A 13 1.67 6.33 -2.30
N GLU A 14 1.99 5.21 -1.66
CA GLU A 14 2.90 5.21 -0.51
C GLU A 14 4.34 5.56 -0.95
N SER A 15 4.92 6.58 -0.32
CA SER A 15 6.30 6.98 -0.52
C SER A 15 7.26 6.23 0.42
N VAL A 16 8.56 6.28 0.12
CA VAL A 16 9.58 5.67 0.99
C VAL A 16 9.60 6.36 2.34
N ARG A 17 9.46 5.56 3.42
CA ARG A 17 9.53 6.06 4.79
C ARG A 17 10.85 6.83 5.05
N PRO A 18 10.81 8.08 5.53
CA PRO A 18 12.01 8.85 5.85
C PRO A 18 12.70 8.34 7.13
N PRO A 19 13.97 8.73 7.38
CA PRO A 19 14.75 8.27 8.54
C PRO A 19 14.08 8.46 9.90
N MET A 20 13.37 9.57 10.13
CA MET A 20 12.71 9.83 11.42
C MET A 20 11.74 8.71 11.84
N TYR A 21 11.03 8.11 10.89
CA TYR A 21 10.08 7.03 11.16
C TYR A 21 10.74 5.63 11.15
N LYS A 22 12.07 5.53 11.03
CA LYS A 22 12.82 4.26 11.02
C LYS A 22 13.54 3.95 12.33
N ALA A 23 13.86 4.94 13.17
CA ALA A 23 14.58 4.71 14.42
C ALA A 23 13.79 3.82 15.38
N THR A 24 12.58 4.21 15.74
CA THR A 24 11.75 3.43 16.69
C THR A 24 11.10 2.25 15.97
N LYS A 25 11.12 1.03 16.53
CA LYS A 25 10.31 -0.07 16.00
C LYS A 25 8.87 0.08 16.52
N TYR A 26 7.89 -0.12 15.65
CA TYR A 26 6.46 -0.18 16.00
C TYR A 26 5.72 -0.93 14.90
N TRP A 27 4.82 -1.86 15.24
CA TRP A 27 4.22 -2.79 14.27
C TRP A 27 3.08 -2.16 13.45
N GLY A 28 2.40 -1.14 13.98
CA GLY A 28 1.25 -0.45 13.35
C GLY A 28 1.60 0.82 12.56
N LYS A 29 2.84 0.99 12.08
CA LYS A 29 3.27 2.24 11.43
C LYS A 29 2.57 2.48 10.09
N LYS A 30 1.78 3.55 10.01
CA LYS A 30 1.08 3.94 8.78
C LYS A 30 1.95 4.76 7.81
N PRO A 31 1.59 4.80 6.51
CA PRO A 31 2.31 5.57 5.51
C PRO A 31 2.19 7.10 5.74
N HIS A 32 3.28 7.70 6.22
CA HIS A 32 3.34 9.13 6.56
C HIS A 32 2.80 10.08 5.48
N ASN A 33 3.13 9.88 4.21
CA ASN A 33 2.69 10.78 3.14
C ASN A 33 1.21 10.60 2.76
N ILE A 34 0.61 9.45 3.06
CA ILE A 34 -0.83 9.23 2.87
C ILE A 34 -1.57 9.98 3.96
N TRP A 35 -1.16 9.77 5.22
CA TRP A 35 -1.74 10.47 6.38
C TRP A 35 -1.60 11.99 6.25
N ARG A 36 -0.46 12.50 5.78
CA ARG A 36 -0.29 13.92 5.47
C ARG A 36 -1.32 14.44 4.45
N GLN A 37 -1.55 13.71 3.36
CA GLN A 37 -2.50 14.15 2.33
C GLN A 37 -3.94 14.21 2.88
N PHE A 38 -4.33 13.28 3.75
CA PHE A 38 -5.60 13.36 4.46
C PHE A 38 -5.65 14.59 5.38
N ILE A 39 -4.60 14.82 6.17
CA ILE A 39 -4.51 16.00 7.04
C ILE A 39 -4.64 17.29 6.23
N GLU A 40 -3.90 17.44 5.13
CA GLU A 40 -3.94 18.63 4.27
C GLU A 40 -5.31 18.83 3.57
N ALA A 41 -6.03 17.74 3.29
CA ALA A 41 -7.32 17.78 2.60
C ALA A 41 -8.50 18.15 3.51
N TYR A 42 -8.48 17.71 4.77
CA TYR A 42 -9.61 17.84 5.72
C TYR A 42 -9.32 18.75 6.91
N SER A 43 -8.19 19.46 6.90
CA SER A 43 -7.89 20.52 7.87
C SER A 43 -7.20 21.69 7.19
N ASP A 44 -7.30 22.88 7.76
CA ASP A 44 -6.60 24.08 7.36
C ASP A 44 -5.37 24.35 8.24
N VAL A 45 -4.56 25.33 7.85
CA VAL A 45 -3.39 25.73 8.63
C VAL A 45 -3.86 26.24 10.00
N ASN A 46 -3.16 25.82 11.06
CA ASN A 46 -3.48 26.04 12.48
C ASN A 46 -4.64 25.22 13.07
N ASP A 47 -5.35 24.44 12.26
CA ASP A 47 -6.35 23.49 12.77
C ASP A 47 -5.72 22.42 13.67
N ILE A 48 -6.57 21.79 14.49
CA ILE A 48 -6.19 20.77 15.45
C ILE A 48 -6.52 19.39 14.87
N VAL A 49 -5.46 18.60 14.66
CA VAL A 49 -5.55 17.19 14.27
C VAL A 49 -5.41 16.31 15.49
N LEU A 50 -6.37 15.41 15.71
CA LEU A 50 -6.32 14.44 16.81
C LEU A 50 -6.08 13.02 16.27
N ASP A 51 -5.21 12.31 16.97
CA ASP A 51 -5.04 10.87 16.88
C ASP A 51 -5.08 10.27 18.30
N PRO A 52 -6.19 9.62 18.69
CA PRO A 52 -6.38 9.03 20.01
C PRO A 52 -5.80 7.61 20.16
N PHE A 53 -5.23 7.05 19.10
CA PHE A 53 -4.50 5.77 19.09
C PHE A 53 -3.14 5.96 18.43
N SER A 54 -2.38 6.93 18.94
CA SER A 54 -1.29 7.56 18.21
C SER A 54 -0.11 6.64 17.87
N GLY A 55 0.16 5.64 18.71
CA GLY A 55 1.21 4.63 18.55
C GLY A 55 2.59 5.20 18.18
N SER A 56 2.88 5.26 16.88
CA SER A 56 4.15 5.79 16.36
C SER A 56 4.16 7.30 16.07
N SER A 57 3.08 8.00 16.42
CA SER A 57 2.90 9.45 16.32
C SER A 57 3.00 10.04 14.92
N VAL A 58 2.72 9.23 13.88
CA VAL A 58 2.77 9.66 12.48
C VAL A 58 1.80 10.81 12.21
N ALA A 59 0.57 10.76 12.73
CA ALA A 59 -0.40 11.85 12.58
C ALA A 59 0.14 13.15 13.18
N ALA A 60 0.66 13.12 14.40
CA ALA A 60 1.15 14.32 15.06
C ALA A 60 2.32 14.97 14.32
N PHE A 61 3.30 14.17 13.91
CA PHE A 61 4.43 14.69 13.15
C PHE A 61 3.99 15.24 11.78
N GLU A 62 3.16 14.54 11.02
CA GLU A 62 2.72 15.04 9.72
C GLU A 62 1.76 16.24 9.82
N ALA A 63 0.99 16.36 10.91
CA ALA A 63 0.18 17.55 11.19
C ALA A 63 1.07 18.78 11.42
N VAL A 64 2.03 18.70 12.34
CA VAL A 64 2.96 19.80 12.63
C VAL A 64 3.80 20.17 11.41
N LYS A 65 4.29 19.17 10.67
CA LYS A 65 5.02 19.39 9.41
C LYS A 65 4.18 20.13 8.35
N SER A 66 2.86 19.99 8.44
CA SER A 66 1.90 20.68 7.57
C SER A 66 1.37 21.97 8.21
N ASN A 67 2.00 22.51 9.26
CA ASN A 67 1.56 23.72 9.98
C ASN A 67 0.17 23.59 10.62
N ARG A 68 -0.17 22.42 11.14
CA ARG A 68 -1.33 22.17 12.02
C ARG A 68 -0.86 21.92 13.45
N LYS A 69 -1.76 22.03 14.41
CA LYS A 69 -1.52 21.54 15.77
C LYS A 69 -1.92 20.08 15.88
N ALA A 70 -1.26 19.35 16.75
CA ALA A 70 -1.52 17.94 16.97
C ALA A 70 -1.95 17.65 18.41
N ILE A 71 -2.84 16.69 18.55
CA ILE A 71 -3.11 15.99 19.80
C ILE A 71 -2.86 14.50 19.54
N ALA A 72 -1.87 13.93 20.23
CA ALA A 72 -1.46 12.53 20.10
C ALA A 72 -1.60 11.83 21.45
N PHE A 73 -2.73 11.17 21.66
CA PHE A 73 -2.96 10.35 22.83
C PHE A 73 -2.85 8.88 22.44
N ASP A 74 -2.33 8.09 23.36
CA ASP A 74 -2.31 6.64 23.26
C ASP A 74 -2.23 6.07 24.67
N LEU A 75 -2.77 4.89 24.89
CA LEU A 75 -2.58 4.21 26.17
C LEU A 75 -1.10 3.82 26.37
N ASN A 76 -0.39 3.48 25.30
CA ASN A 76 0.99 3.03 25.27
C ASN A 76 1.97 4.21 25.47
N PRO A 77 2.73 4.24 26.60
CA PRO A 77 3.66 5.32 26.88
C PRO A 77 4.85 5.42 25.90
N ILE A 78 5.08 4.41 25.05
CA ILE A 78 6.12 4.48 24.01
C ILE A 78 5.87 5.64 23.03
N THR A 79 4.61 6.03 22.85
CA THR A 79 4.18 7.20 22.08
C THR A 79 4.78 8.46 22.68
N CYS A 80 4.65 8.65 24.00
CA CYS A 80 5.20 9.80 24.72
C CYS A 80 6.72 9.84 24.56
N PHE A 81 7.40 8.72 24.79
CA PHE A 81 8.85 8.62 24.64
C PHE A 81 9.31 8.96 23.21
N THR A 82 8.57 8.51 22.20
CA THR A 82 8.88 8.80 20.78
C THR A 82 8.76 10.29 20.48
N ILE A 83 7.70 10.95 20.96
CA ILE A 83 7.50 12.40 20.77
C ILE A 83 8.60 13.18 21.48
N GLU A 84 8.86 12.88 22.76
CA GLU A 84 9.88 13.57 23.55
C GLU A 84 11.29 13.40 22.98
N SER A 85 11.65 12.18 22.56
CA SER A 85 12.97 11.90 21.99
C SER A 85 13.19 12.60 20.65
N ILE A 86 12.22 12.55 19.73
CA ILE A 86 12.35 13.15 18.39
C ILE A 86 12.29 14.68 18.44
N CYS A 87 11.46 15.25 19.30
CA CYS A 87 11.33 16.71 19.46
C CYS A 87 12.39 17.33 20.39
N SER A 88 13.29 16.54 20.97
CA SER A 88 14.37 17.05 21.83
C SER A 88 15.36 17.91 21.07
N ASP A 89 16.02 18.84 21.77
CA ASP A 89 17.01 19.71 21.15
C ASP A 89 18.27 18.91 20.78
N PHE A 90 18.54 18.82 19.47
CA PHE A 90 19.64 18.01 18.96
C PHE A 90 20.93 18.81 18.74
N ASN A 91 21.93 18.53 19.56
CA ASN A 91 23.32 18.94 19.36
C ASN A 91 24.19 17.70 19.06
N GLU A 92 24.56 17.55 17.79
CA GLU A 92 25.31 16.38 17.32
C GLU A 92 26.68 16.24 17.99
N SER A 93 27.38 17.34 18.26
CA SER A 93 28.71 17.31 18.88
C SER A 93 28.62 16.82 20.33
N LYS A 94 27.64 17.31 21.10
CA LYS A 94 27.38 16.81 22.47
C LYS A 94 27.01 15.33 22.46
N PHE A 95 26.08 14.93 21.59
CA PHE A 95 25.68 13.53 21.46
C PHE A 95 26.88 12.62 21.17
N LYS A 96 27.71 12.99 20.18
CA LYS A 96 28.91 12.23 19.80
C LYS A 96 29.93 12.20 20.94
N ALA A 97 30.12 13.30 21.66
CA ALA A 97 31.04 13.34 22.80
C ALA A 97 30.61 12.35 23.90
N THR A 98 29.34 12.33 24.29
CA THR A 98 28.83 11.35 25.26
C THR A 98 28.87 9.92 24.71
N PHE A 99 28.51 9.71 23.44
CA PHE A 99 28.61 8.39 22.81
C PHE A 99 30.06 7.85 22.83
N ASN A 100 31.04 8.69 22.52
CA ASN A 100 32.45 8.30 22.53
C ASN A 100 32.95 7.94 23.94
N LYS A 101 32.38 8.53 25.01
CA LYS A 101 32.65 8.09 26.39
C LYS A 101 32.14 6.67 26.62
N ILE A 102 30.91 6.35 26.19
CA ILE A 102 30.36 4.99 26.26
C ILE A 102 31.25 4.02 25.46
N GLU A 103 31.67 4.40 24.26
CA GLU A 103 32.55 3.58 23.42
C GLU A 103 33.91 3.30 24.10
N LYS A 104 34.51 4.32 24.74
CA LYS A 104 35.74 4.16 25.53
C LYS A 104 35.54 3.27 26.75
N GLU A 105 34.41 3.39 27.45
CA GLU A 105 34.13 2.54 28.62
C GLU A 105 33.85 1.08 28.23
N MET A 106 33.25 0.83 27.06
CA MET A 106 33.06 -0.53 26.54
C MET A 106 34.37 -1.14 26.05
N SER A 107 35.23 -0.34 25.40
CA SER A 107 36.53 -0.85 24.91
C SER A 107 37.50 -1.20 26.03
N LEU A 108 37.27 -0.72 27.26
CA LEU A 108 38.05 -1.06 28.45
C LEU A 108 37.40 -2.15 29.32
N ASP A 109 36.14 -2.50 29.06
CA ASP A 109 35.37 -3.44 29.87
C ASP A 109 35.85 -4.89 29.73
N SER A 110 36.13 -5.55 30.85
CA SER A 110 36.67 -6.92 30.86
C SER A 110 35.66 -7.94 30.31
N VAL A 111 34.39 -7.84 30.69
CA VAL A 111 33.33 -8.75 30.21
C VAL A 111 33.12 -8.56 28.71
N TYR A 112 33.12 -7.32 28.22
CA TYR A 112 33.01 -7.06 26.78
C TYR A 112 34.21 -7.63 26.00
N LYS A 113 35.44 -7.43 26.49
CA LYS A 113 36.65 -7.98 25.86
C LYS A 113 36.60 -9.51 25.82
N GLU A 114 36.31 -10.15 26.94
CA GLU A 114 36.26 -11.61 27.05
C GLU A 114 35.18 -12.23 26.14
N HIS A 115 33.99 -11.63 26.10
CA HIS A 115 32.85 -12.22 25.41
C HIS A 115 32.59 -11.68 24.00
N PHE A 116 33.25 -10.61 23.55
CA PHE A 116 32.99 -10.04 22.22
C PHE A 116 34.22 -9.67 21.41
N ILE A 117 35.42 -9.83 21.97
CA ILE A 117 36.69 -9.65 21.26
C ILE A 117 37.42 -11.00 21.23
N THR A 118 37.97 -11.35 20.09
CA THR A 118 38.76 -12.58 19.91
C THR A 118 39.95 -12.33 19.00
N ASN A 119 40.88 -13.27 18.91
CA ASN A 119 41.93 -13.26 17.89
C ASN A 119 41.53 -14.20 16.75
N TYR A 120 41.57 -13.71 15.51
CA TYR A 120 41.33 -14.51 14.32
C TYR A 120 42.41 -14.22 13.27
N ASN A 121 43.14 -15.26 12.86
CA ASN A 121 44.29 -15.18 11.94
C ASN A 121 45.32 -14.10 12.33
N GLY A 122 45.68 -14.04 13.62
CA GLY A 122 46.68 -13.11 14.15
C GLY A 122 46.17 -11.69 14.39
N ASN A 123 44.91 -11.39 14.06
CA ASN A 123 44.33 -10.06 14.19
C ASN A 123 43.22 -10.03 15.24
N GLU A 124 43.07 -8.89 15.93
CA GLU A 124 41.91 -8.66 16.80
C GLU A 124 40.61 -8.61 15.96
N ALA A 125 39.61 -9.36 16.39
CA ALA A 125 38.32 -9.48 15.74
C ALA A 125 37.17 -9.21 16.71
N THR A 126 36.20 -8.42 16.28
CA THR A 126 34.96 -8.21 17.04
C THR A 126 33.94 -9.27 16.65
N ILE A 127 33.38 -9.96 17.64
CA ILE A 127 32.24 -10.86 17.47
C ILE A 127 30.97 -9.99 17.34
N PHE A 128 30.32 -10.11 16.19
CA PHE A 128 29.07 -9.41 15.91
C PHE A 128 27.88 -10.23 16.39
N ASN A 129 27.87 -11.54 16.13
CA ASN A 129 26.73 -12.39 16.48
C ASN A 129 27.16 -13.82 16.83
N TYR A 130 26.46 -14.42 17.78
CA TYR A 130 26.41 -15.86 18.01
C TYR A 130 25.14 -16.43 17.38
N LYS A 131 25.27 -17.43 16.51
CA LYS A 131 24.14 -18.13 15.88
C LYS A 131 23.93 -19.46 16.62
N TRP A 132 22.75 -19.60 17.19
CA TRP A 132 22.37 -20.76 17.98
C TRP A 132 21.44 -21.68 17.18
N GLU A 133 21.65 -22.98 17.30
CA GLU A 133 20.75 -24.03 16.81
C GLU A 133 20.53 -25.05 17.93
N ASP A 134 19.26 -25.32 18.26
CA ASP A 134 18.88 -26.30 19.30
C ASP A 134 19.58 -26.06 20.66
N GLY A 135 19.73 -24.79 21.05
CA GLY A 135 20.36 -24.41 22.31
C GLY A 135 21.89 -24.50 22.32
N LYS A 136 22.54 -24.82 21.19
CA LYS A 136 24.01 -24.84 21.05
C LYS A 136 24.47 -23.77 20.07
N ILE A 137 25.69 -23.24 20.26
CA ILE A 137 26.28 -22.35 19.26
C ILE A 137 26.65 -23.18 18.03
N ALA A 138 26.10 -22.82 16.88
CA ALA A 138 26.41 -23.43 15.61
C ALA A 138 27.47 -22.63 14.83
N ARG A 139 27.40 -21.29 14.89
CA ARG A 139 28.34 -20.40 14.18
C ARG A 139 28.56 -19.10 14.92
N VAL A 140 29.70 -18.47 14.65
CA VAL A 140 30.02 -17.11 15.10
C VAL A 140 30.29 -16.23 13.89
N SER A 141 29.73 -15.03 13.90
CA SER A 141 29.99 -14.00 12.89
C SER A 141 30.91 -12.95 13.50
N LEU A 142 32.09 -12.76 12.90
CA LEU A 142 33.11 -11.83 13.38
C LEU A 142 33.60 -10.90 12.27
N LYS A 143 34.17 -9.76 12.66
CA LYS A 143 34.81 -8.82 11.74
C LYS A 143 36.22 -8.46 12.21
N THR A 144 37.12 -8.40 11.23
CA THR A 144 38.49 -7.93 11.39
C THR A 144 38.69 -6.78 10.41
N GLY A 145 38.82 -5.55 10.91
CA GLY A 145 38.81 -4.36 10.06
C GLY A 145 37.55 -4.27 9.19
N LYS A 146 37.71 -4.36 7.86
CA LYS A 146 36.59 -4.35 6.90
C LYS A 146 36.07 -5.74 6.52
N GLU A 147 36.83 -6.79 6.85
CA GLU A 147 36.52 -8.15 6.45
C GLU A 147 35.49 -8.78 7.40
N SER A 148 34.67 -9.68 6.86
CA SER A 148 33.54 -10.28 7.57
C SER A 148 33.60 -11.79 7.41
N PHE A 149 33.61 -12.51 8.52
CA PHE A 149 33.77 -13.95 8.56
C PHE A 149 32.61 -14.60 9.29
N SER A 150 32.27 -15.82 8.89
CA SER A 150 31.40 -16.70 9.68
C SER A 150 32.11 -18.02 9.89
N ILE A 151 32.43 -18.32 11.14
CA ILE A 151 33.24 -19.48 11.53
C ILE A 151 32.43 -20.46 12.38
N LEU A 152 32.92 -21.70 12.47
CA LEU A 152 32.49 -22.63 13.51
C LEU A 152 33.09 -22.19 14.86
N PRO A 153 32.38 -22.38 15.98
CA PRO A 153 32.93 -22.04 17.29
C PRO A 153 34.10 -22.99 17.64
N ASP A 154 35.21 -22.42 18.09
CA ASP A 154 36.32 -23.20 18.66
C ASP A 154 36.07 -23.52 20.14
N LYS A 155 36.99 -24.27 20.76
CA LYS A 155 36.89 -24.64 22.18
C LYS A 155 36.83 -23.42 23.10
N ASN A 156 37.55 -22.35 22.78
CA ASN A 156 37.58 -21.14 23.61
C ASN A 156 36.22 -20.43 23.60
N ILE A 157 35.64 -20.23 22.42
CA ILE A 157 34.32 -19.66 22.22
C ILE A 157 33.23 -20.46 22.93
N ILE A 158 33.32 -21.79 22.89
CA ILE A 158 32.39 -22.69 23.59
C ILE A 158 32.51 -22.47 25.10
N ASN A 159 33.73 -22.54 25.64
CA ASN A 159 33.98 -22.37 27.08
C ASN A 159 33.49 -21.00 27.61
N ILE A 160 33.80 -19.90 26.89
CA ILE A 160 33.36 -18.54 27.23
C ILE A 160 31.83 -18.41 27.18
N THR A 161 31.18 -19.16 26.30
CA THR A 161 29.71 -19.15 26.22
C THR A 161 29.08 -19.92 27.37
N GLU A 162 29.66 -21.04 27.78
CA GLU A 162 29.18 -21.85 28.91
C GLU A 162 29.42 -21.14 30.25
N SER A 163 30.53 -20.40 30.38
CA SER A 163 30.87 -19.65 31.59
C SER A 163 29.99 -18.41 31.84
N GLN A 164 29.27 -17.91 30.82
CA GLN A 164 28.54 -16.65 30.90
C GLN A 164 27.53 -16.56 32.06
N ASN A 165 26.98 -17.69 32.50
CA ASN A 165 25.98 -17.73 33.56
C ASN A 165 26.55 -17.29 34.92
N LYS A 166 27.87 -17.27 35.05
CA LYS A 166 28.60 -16.82 36.25
C LYS A 166 28.84 -15.30 36.28
N ILE A 167 28.50 -14.57 35.20
CA ILE A 167 28.70 -13.12 35.15
C ILE A 167 27.83 -12.44 36.23
N SER A 168 28.51 -11.75 37.14
CA SER A 168 27.88 -10.83 38.09
C SER A 168 27.53 -9.52 37.39
N ILE A 169 26.31 -9.02 37.61
CA ILE A 169 25.84 -7.77 37.02
C ILE A 169 25.70 -6.74 38.15
N PRO A 170 26.65 -5.78 38.29
CA PRO A 170 26.61 -4.76 39.33
C PRO A 170 25.68 -3.58 39.00
N PHE A 171 25.10 -3.57 37.80
CA PHE A 171 24.22 -2.51 37.31
C PHE A 171 22.76 -2.92 37.45
N TRP A 172 21.86 -1.94 37.47
CA TRP A 172 20.43 -2.22 37.47
C TRP A 172 19.98 -2.88 36.16
N PHE A 173 19.08 -3.86 36.27
CA PHE A 173 18.39 -4.52 35.16
C PHE A 173 16.97 -4.89 35.59
N PRO A 174 16.03 -5.09 34.64
CA PRO A 174 14.65 -5.39 34.98
C PRO A 174 14.48 -6.82 35.47
N THR A 175 14.05 -6.97 36.73
CA THR A 175 13.73 -8.25 37.38
C THR A 175 12.23 -8.53 37.47
N ASP A 176 11.41 -7.62 36.94
CA ASP A 176 9.96 -7.73 36.90
C ASP A 176 9.52 -9.05 36.25
N LYS A 177 8.47 -9.66 36.81
CA LYS A 177 7.82 -10.81 36.20
C LYS A 177 7.08 -10.39 34.92
N PHE A 178 7.00 -11.31 33.97
CA PHE A 178 6.12 -11.14 32.82
C PHE A 178 4.66 -11.06 33.28
N PRO A 179 3.85 -10.15 32.71
CA PRO A 179 2.42 -10.14 32.98
C PRO A 179 1.74 -11.35 32.33
N VAL A 180 0.60 -11.76 32.90
CA VAL A 180 -0.29 -12.74 32.28
C VAL A 180 -0.95 -12.09 31.06
N ASN A 181 -0.56 -12.51 29.86
CA ASN A 181 -0.96 -11.84 28.63
C ASN A 181 -0.87 -12.81 27.44
N PRO A 182 -1.77 -12.76 26.43
CA PRO A 182 -1.85 -13.79 25.39
C PRO A 182 -0.58 -14.02 24.56
N SER A 183 0.24 -12.97 24.37
CA SER A 183 1.54 -13.10 23.68
C SER A 183 2.60 -13.83 24.50
N ILE A 184 2.47 -13.86 25.84
CA ILE A 184 3.45 -14.48 26.74
C ILE A 184 2.87 -15.81 27.25
N THR A 185 3.12 -16.87 26.49
CA THR A 185 2.57 -18.21 26.78
C THR A 185 3.42 -18.98 27.80
N HIS A 186 2.83 -19.97 28.48
CA HIS A 186 3.59 -20.92 29.31
C HIS A 186 4.73 -21.60 28.55
N LYS A 187 4.52 -21.89 27.25
CA LYS A 187 5.57 -22.43 26.39
C LYS A 187 6.73 -21.45 26.23
N PHE A 188 6.44 -20.16 26.01
CA PHE A 188 7.47 -19.14 25.93
C PHE A 188 8.26 -19.03 27.23
N ILE A 189 7.59 -18.99 28.38
CA ILE A 189 8.24 -18.94 29.71
C ILE A 189 9.17 -20.14 29.92
N LYS A 190 8.74 -21.34 29.52
CA LYS A 190 9.57 -22.54 29.54
C LYS A 190 10.77 -22.43 28.61
N ASP A 191 10.55 -22.00 27.36
CA ASP A 191 11.60 -21.95 26.32
C ASP A 191 12.62 -20.82 26.57
N ILE A 192 12.23 -19.71 27.21
CA ILE A 192 13.13 -18.58 27.54
C ILE A 192 13.98 -18.87 28.78
N GLY A 193 13.51 -19.77 29.66
CA GLY A 193 14.20 -20.23 30.86
C GLY A 193 13.83 -19.47 32.15
N GLY A 194 12.66 -18.83 32.21
CA GLY A 194 12.17 -18.13 33.40
C GLY A 194 10.99 -17.20 33.13
N ASP A 195 10.40 -16.66 34.20
CA ASP A 195 9.17 -15.86 34.17
C ASP A 195 9.41 -14.34 34.32
N SER A 196 10.64 -13.84 34.17
CA SER A 196 11.02 -12.43 34.33
C SER A 196 11.69 -11.82 33.10
N PHE A 197 11.64 -10.49 32.99
CA PHE A 197 12.17 -9.76 31.82
C PHE A 197 13.67 -9.95 31.60
N GLU A 198 14.46 -10.15 32.65
CA GLU A 198 15.89 -10.48 32.54
C GLU A 198 16.17 -11.72 31.68
N ASN A 199 15.23 -12.68 31.63
CA ASN A 199 15.40 -13.91 30.86
C ASN A 199 15.38 -13.67 29.35
N LEU A 200 14.87 -12.52 28.89
CA LEU A 200 14.85 -12.15 27.46
C LEU A 200 16.25 -12.08 26.85
N TRP A 201 17.28 -11.86 27.66
CA TRP A 201 18.66 -11.72 27.21
C TRP A 201 19.54 -12.85 27.76
N THR A 202 20.64 -13.13 27.07
CA THR A 202 21.73 -13.93 27.63
C THR A 202 22.42 -13.15 28.75
N ARG A 203 23.08 -13.82 29.70
CA ARG A 203 23.63 -13.13 30.88
C ARG A 203 24.70 -12.10 30.49
N ARG A 204 25.53 -12.41 29.48
CA ARG A 204 26.49 -11.47 28.90
C ARG A 204 25.83 -10.29 28.19
N ASN A 205 24.74 -10.52 27.43
CA ASN A 205 24.02 -9.42 26.79
C ASN A 205 23.38 -8.51 27.84
N LEU A 206 22.75 -9.10 28.86
CA LEU A 206 22.13 -8.35 29.95
C LEU A 206 23.16 -7.50 30.68
N TYR A 207 24.35 -8.02 30.98
CA TYR A 207 25.44 -7.25 31.59
C TYR A 207 25.76 -5.98 30.78
N ILE A 208 26.03 -6.14 29.47
CA ILE A 208 26.41 -5.02 28.60
C ILE A 208 25.26 -4.01 28.47
N LEU A 209 24.02 -4.48 28.29
CA LEU A 209 22.85 -3.60 28.23
C LEU A 209 22.67 -2.82 29.53
N SER A 210 22.84 -3.47 30.69
CA SER A 210 22.71 -2.83 32.00
C SER A 210 23.80 -1.79 32.25
N LYS A 211 25.03 -2.07 31.81
CA LYS A 211 26.14 -1.11 31.87
C LYS A 211 25.87 0.11 30.99
N ILE A 212 25.50 -0.10 29.72
CA ILE A 212 25.14 0.99 28.79
C ILE A 212 24.00 1.83 29.38
N PHE A 213 22.96 1.19 29.89
CA PHE A 213 21.82 1.87 30.51
C PHE A 213 22.26 2.72 31.71
N SER A 214 23.08 2.18 32.61
CA SER A 214 23.63 2.91 33.77
C SER A 214 24.37 4.19 33.35
N ILE A 215 25.24 4.09 32.34
CA ILE A 215 25.98 5.25 31.82
C ILE A 215 25.02 6.30 31.25
N ILE A 216 24.02 5.88 30.47
CA ILE A 216 23.03 6.79 29.89
C ILE A 216 22.20 7.46 30.99
N THR A 217 21.74 6.73 32.00
CA THR A 217 20.91 7.31 33.08
C THR A 217 21.65 8.34 33.93
N ASN A 218 22.99 8.22 34.01
CA ASN A 218 23.85 9.16 34.72
C ASN A 218 24.25 10.40 33.89
N GLU A 219 23.88 10.49 32.61
CA GLU A 219 24.08 11.70 31.81
C GLU A 219 23.30 12.88 32.42
N SER A 220 23.89 14.07 32.49
CA SER A 220 23.26 15.24 33.09
C SER A 220 22.45 16.04 32.06
N ASP A 221 22.85 16.04 30.79
CA ASP A 221 22.10 16.68 29.71
C ASP A 221 20.89 15.81 29.33
N ASN A 222 19.70 16.22 29.77
CA ASN A 222 18.46 15.49 29.53
C ASN A 222 18.14 15.27 28.04
N ASN A 223 18.54 16.19 27.15
CA ASN A 223 18.36 16.01 25.71
C ASN A 223 19.27 14.87 25.21
N VAL A 224 20.55 14.87 25.58
CA VAL A 224 21.47 13.79 25.19
C VAL A 224 21.04 12.46 25.79
N LYS A 225 20.59 12.46 27.06
CA LYS A 225 20.06 11.27 27.75
C LYS A 225 18.90 10.64 26.98
N ILE A 226 17.84 11.40 26.67
CA ILE A 226 16.67 10.84 25.99
C ILE A 226 16.98 10.37 24.56
N GLN A 227 17.90 11.05 23.87
CA GLN A 227 18.37 10.66 22.54
C GLN A 227 19.17 9.34 22.59
N LEU A 228 20.06 9.16 23.57
CA LEU A 228 20.79 7.91 23.78
C LEU A 228 19.87 6.78 24.23
N LEU A 229 18.89 7.06 25.11
CA LEU A 229 17.84 6.11 25.46
C LEU A 229 17.05 5.64 24.23
N SER A 230 16.82 6.52 23.25
CA SER A 230 16.15 6.11 22.00
C SER A 230 16.99 5.12 21.20
N GLY A 231 18.31 5.33 21.11
CA GLY A 231 19.23 4.32 20.56
C GLY A 231 19.23 3.01 21.36
N PHE A 232 19.17 3.12 22.69
CA PHE A 232 19.15 1.97 23.59
C PHE A 232 17.90 1.11 23.40
N ILE A 233 16.69 1.69 23.32
CA ILE A 233 15.47 0.89 23.15
C ILE A 233 15.40 0.18 21.78
N GLN A 234 15.95 0.76 20.70
CA GLN A 234 16.09 0.04 19.41
C GLN A 234 17.03 -1.18 19.58
N THR A 235 18.01 -1.10 20.47
CA THR A 235 18.97 -2.17 20.73
C THR A 235 18.31 -3.36 21.43
N LEU A 236 17.48 -3.10 22.46
CA LEU A 236 16.94 -4.11 23.37
C LEU A 236 16.34 -5.33 22.67
N HIS A 237 15.41 -5.10 21.73
CA HIS A 237 14.72 -6.18 21.03
C HIS A 237 15.62 -6.95 20.05
N LEU A 238 16.62 -6.27 19.46
CA LEU A 238 17.61 -6.85 18.56
C LEU A 238 18.69 -7.66 19.29
N CYS A 239 18.82 -7.51 20.59
CA CYS A 239 19.75 -8.30 21.40
C CYS A 239 19.08 -9.39 22.24
N SER A 240 17.76 -9.52 22.15
CA SER A 240 16.99 -10.56 22.84
C SER A 240 17.18 -11.94 22.21
N LYS A 241 16.91 -13.00 22.97
CA LYS A 241 16.91 -14.40 22.50
C LYS A 241 15.83 -14.69 21.45
N MET A 242 14.90 -13.75 21.21
CA MET A 242 13.80 -13.88 20.25
C MET A 242 14.21 -13.54 18.80
N VAL A 243 15.44 -13.09 18.60
CA VAL A 243 15.94 -12.67 17.29
C VAL A 243 16.29 -13.89 16.44
N VAL A 244 15.78 -13.91 15.20
CA VAL A 244 16.02 -14.99 14.25
C VAL A 244 16.98 -14.52 13.16
N PRO A 245 17.98 -15.33 12.76
CA PRO A 245 18.82 -15.02 11.61
C PRO A 245 18.00 -14.93 10.32
N ARG A 246 18.38 -14.04 9.41
CA ARG A 246 17.73 -13.94 8.10
C ARG A 246 18.02 -15.19 7.25
N ASN A 247 17.13 -15.45 6.29
CA ASN A 247 17.30 -16.55 5.34
C ASN A 247 18.63 -16.38 4.58
N PRO A 248 19.45 -17.44 4.42
CA PRO A 248 20.73 -17.36 3.69
C PRO A 248 20.62 -16.71 2.30
N LYS A 249 19.50 -16.92 1.59
CA LYS A 249 19.24 -16.31 0.27
C LYS A 249 19.21 -14.77 0.29
N SER A 250 19.06 -14.15 1.45
CA SER A 250 19.02 -12.69 1.58
C SER A 250 20.40 -12.02 1.63
N ASN A 251 21.49 -12.79 1.67
CA ASN A 251 22.88 -12.32 1.77
C ASN A 251 23.08 -11.28 2.91
N ARG A 252 22.49 -11.58 4.08
CA ARG A 252 22.47 -10.71 5.27
C ARG A 252 22.84 -11.48 6.53
N ASP A 253 23.96 -12.19 6.46
CA ASP A 253 24.41 -13.12 7.50
C ASP A 253 24.73 -12.47 8.86
N PHE A 254 24.91 -11.15 8.87
CA PHE A 254 25.19 -10.33 10.05
C PHE A 254 23.94 -9.60 10.58
N SER A 255 22.75 -9.93 10.08
CA SER A 255 21.50 -9.27 10.47
C SER A 255 20.48 -10.27 10.99
N GLY A 256 20.00 -10.03 12.20
CA GLY A 256 18.83 -10.69 12.77
C GLY A 256 17.59 -9.80 12.70
N SER A 257 16.43 -10.38 12.99
CA SER A 257 15.23 -9.57 13.29
C SER A 257 14.28 -10.27 14.24
N TRP A 258 13.65 -9.50 15.11
CA TRP A 258 12.38 -9.87 15.73
C TRP A 258 11.23 -9.51 14.78
N GLY A 259 11.04 -10.40 13.79
CA GLY A 259 10.17 -10.14 12.64
C GLY A 259 8.70 -10.48 12.87
N ARG A 260 8.40 -11.47 13.73
CA ARG A 260 7.02 -11.81 14.12
C ARG A 260 6.63 -10.97 15.33
N ALA A 261 5.42 -10.42 15.32
CA ALA A 261 4.85 -9.61 16.39
C ALA A 261 4.42 -10.47 17.59
N ASP A 262 5.36 -11.20 18.21
CA ASP A 262 5.05 -12.18 19.26
C ASP A 262 6.28 -12.55 20.12
N TYR A 263 6.06 -12.98 21.37
CA TYR A 263 7.10 -13.49 22.28
C TYR A 263 7.32 -14.98 22.03
N MET A 264 8.33 -15.31 21.21
CA MET A 264 8.45 -16.65 20.63
C MET A 264 9.91 -17.05 20.39
N ILE A 265 10.43 -18.00 21.17
CA ILE A 265 11.76 -18.58 20.96
C ILE A 265 11.73 -19.59 19.81
N ARG A 266 12.77 -19.56 18.99
CA ARG A 266 12.90 -20.40 17.79
C ARG A 266 14.16 -21.23 17.85
N ARG A 267 14.07 -22.44 17.29
CA ARG A 267 15.16 -23.41 17.13
C ARG A 267 16.46 -22.76 16.65
N ARG A 268 16.35 -21.85 15.67
CA ARG A 268 17.43 -20.98 15.22
C ARG A 268 17.26 -19.59 15.83
N SER A 269 18.27 -19.12 16.53
CA SER A 269 18.31 -17.75 17.05
C SER A 269 19.67 -17.09 16.79
N MET A 270 19.67 -15.76 16.84
CA MET A 270 20.86 -14.95 16.63
C MET A 270 20.98 -13.99 17.80
N GLU A 271 21.95 -14.28 18.67
CA GLU A 271 22.36 -13.38 19.74
C GLU A 271 23.31 -12.33 19.15
N GLN A 272 22.86 -11.08 19.07
CA GLN A 272 23.64 -9.98 18.52
C GLN A 272 24.40 -9.24 19.63
N ASN A 273 25.63 -8.79 19.32
CA ASN A 273 26.48 -8.00 20.21
C ASN A 273 25.77 -6.67 20.58
N PRO A 274 25.46 -6.43 21.87
CA PRO A 274 24.70 -5.26 22.29
C PRO A 274 25.37 -3.93 21.98
N PHE A 275 26.68 -3.82 22.15
CA PHE A 275 27.37 -2.56 21.90
C PHE A 275 27.44 -2.23 20.40
N VAL A 276 27.70 -3.24 19.56
CA VAL A 276 27.64 -3.09 18.11
C VAL A 276 26.25 -2.66 17.68
N VAL A 277 25.18 -3.32 18.15
CA VAL A 277 23.81 -2.95 17.80
C VAL A 277 23.48 -1.54 18.31
N PHE A 278 23.86 -1.19 19.54
CA PHE A 278 23.67 0.15 20.11
C PHE A 278 24.34 1.25 19.29
N ARG A 279 25.59 1.03 18.88
CA ARG A 279 26.30 1.93 17.97
C ARG A 279 25.53 2.14 16.67
N ARG A 280 24.97 1.08 16.09
CA ARG A 280 24.17 1.16 14.85
C ARG A 280 22.86 1.90 15.08
N SER A 281 22.16 1.61 16.17
CA SER A 281 20.95 2.29 16.62
C SER A 281 21.17 3.76 16.94
N CYS A 282 22.40 4.17 17.25
CA CYS A 282 22.76 5.58 17.44
C CYS A 282 23.16 6.27 16.13
N LEU A 283 24.16 5.72 15.43
CA LEU A 283 24.95 6.45 14.43
C LEU A 283 24.70 6.05 12.97
N GLU A 284 24.13 4.87 12.69
CA GLU A 284 23.92 4.42 11.31
C GLU A 284 22.66 5.03 10.66
N LYS A 285 22.41 4.69 9.38
CA LYS A 285 21.31 5.23 8.56
C LYS A 285 19.90 5.04 9.14
N GLN A 286 19.70 4.06 10.03
CA GLN A 286 18.43 3.81 10.71
C GLN A 286 18.48 4.21 12.20
N GLY A 287 19.57 4.84 12.64
CA GLY A 287 19.76 5.25 14.03
C GLY A 287 19.16 6.62 14.35
N ILE A 288 19.14 6.94 15.64
CA ILE A 288 18.53 8.16 16.18
C ILE A 288 19.17 9.45 15.64
N VAL A 289 20.49 9.48 15.41
CA VAL A 289 21.16 10.66 14.83
C VAL A 289 20.61 10.97 13.44
N SER A 290 20.37 9.94 12.61
CA SER A 290 19.78 10.15 11.29
C SER A 290 18.32 10.62 11.38
N ALA A 291 17.58 10.18 12.39
CA ALA A 291 16.20 10.60 12.63
C ALA A 291 16.13 12.08 13.06
N LEU A 292 16.95 12.49 14.04
CA LEU A 292 16.99 13.87 14.55
C LEU A 292 17.46 14.86 13.49
N LYS A 293 18.45 14.48 12.66
CA LYS A 293 18.86 15.29 11.50
C LYS A 293 17.73 15.48 10.49
N ASP A 294 16.99 14.41 10.21
CA ASP A 294 15.86 14.46 9.28
C ASP A 294 14.71 15.33 9.83
N PHE A 295 14.43 15.22 11.13
CA PHE A 295 13.46 16.06 11.83
C PHE A 295 13.86 17.54 11.78
N LYS A 296 15.07 17.88 12.25
CA LYS A 296 15.60 19.26 12.23
C LYS A 296 15.58 19.89 10.84
N LYS A 297 15.76 19.10 9.78
CA LYS A 297 15.75 19.58 8.39
C LYS A 297 14.34 19.85 7.86
N LYS A 298 13.32 19.10 8.30
CA LYS A 298 12.00 19.06 7.66
C LYS A 298 10.87 19.69 8.48
N PHE A 299 11.13 20.04 9.73
CA PHE A 299 10.15 20.57 10.66
C PHE A 299 10.47 22.02 11.02
N PRO A 300 9.47 22.82 11.41
CA PRO A 300 9.70 24.15 11.98
C PRO A 300 10.66 24.08 13.19
N ASN A 301 11.48 25.12 13.37
CA ASN A 301 12.34 25.23 14.55
C ASN A 301 11.51 25.52 15.81
N GLY A 302 11.90 24.93 16.94
CA GLY A 302 11.32 25.26 18.24
C GLY A 302 9.92 24.69 18.47
N ILE A 303 9.63 23.48 17.96
CA ILE A 303 8.38 22.77 18.22
C ILE A 303 8.11 22.65 19.72
N LYS A 304 6.97 23.15 20.16
CA LYS A 304 6.52 23.12 21.55
C LYS A 304 5.68 21.88 21.78
N ILE A 305 6.20 20.95 22.58
CA ILE A 305 5.46 19.78 23.03
C ILE A 305 4.90 20.01 24.44
N TYR A 306 3.76 19.41 24.75
CA TYR A 306 3.13 19.52 26.06
C TYR A 306 2.48 18.20 26.48
N ASP A 307 2.89 17.70 27.64
CA ASP A 307 2.31 16.51 28.27
C ASP A 307 0.96 16.88 28.92
N ALA A 308 -0.12 16.50 28.26
CA ALA A 308 -1.48 16.80 28.69
C ALA A 308 -1.87 16.05 29.97
N LYS A 309 -1.24 14.90 30.26
CA LYS A 309 -1.52 14.07 31.43
C LYS A 309 -1.17 14.79 32.73
N LYS A 310 -0.08 15.58 32.75
CA LYS A 310 0.40 16.28 33.96
C LYS A 310 -0.65 17.18 34.62
N ASN A 311 -1.45 17.88 33.82
CA ASN A 311 -2.42 18.86 34.32
C ASN A 311 -3.86 18.56 33.88
N LYS A 312 -4.12 17.34 33.38
CA LYS A 312 -5.42 16.92 32.81
C LYS A 312 -6.07 17.94 31.88
N LYS A 313 -5.28 18.55 30.98
CA LYS A 313 -5.77 19.56 30.03
C LYS A 313 -4.82 19.68 28.86
N ILE A 314 -5.31 20.12 27.71
CA ILE A 314 -4.46 20.52 26.58
C ILE A 314 -3.92 21.95 26.74
N ASN A 315 -2.78 22.22 26.12
CA ASN A 315 -2.21 23.55 25.97
C ASN A 315 -2.35 24.02 24.51
N ARG A 316 -3.18 25.05 24.28
CA ARG A 316 -3.42 25.62 22.95
C ARG A 316 -2.18 26.28 22.33
N LYS A 317 -1.15 26.60 23.11
CA LYS A 317 0.13 27.16 22.62
C LYS A 317 1.14 26.07 22.21
N ALA A 318 0.87 24.81 22.51
CA ALA A 318 1.71 23.71 22.08
C ALA A 318 1.39 23.34 20.62
N ASP A 319 2.43 22.94 19.89
CA ASP A 319 2.32 22.37 18.56
C ASP A 319 1.90 20.90 18.63
N ILE A 320 2.34 20.18 19.68
CA ILE A 320 1.94 18.81 19.98
C ILE A 320 1.51 18.70 21.44
N ASN A 321 0.25 18.39 21.68
CA ASN A 321 -0.22 17.88 22.96
C ASN A 321 -0.13 16.35 22.92
N TYR A 322 0.51 15.74 23.91
CA TYR A 322 0.67 14.28 23.97
C TYR A 322 0.37 13.74 25.37
N GLY A 323 0.16 12.42 25.47
CA GLY A 323 -0.03 11.79 26.77
C GLY A 323 -0.35 10.30 26.69
N ALA A 324 0.09 9.57 27.72
CA ALA A 324 -0.29 8.18 27.95
C ALA A 324 -1.70 8.13 28.58
N ILE A 325 -2.73 8.25 27.75
CA ILE A 325 -4.12 8.54 28.12
C ILE A 325 -5.04 7.48 27.51
N ASP A 326 -5.98 6.96 28.31
CA ASP A 326 -7.05 6.11 27.82
C ASP A 326 -8.06 6.94 27.02
N ILE A 327 -8.49 6.42 25.88
CA ILE A 327 -9.53 7.02 25.03
C ILE A 327 -10.88 7.15 25.77
N ALA A 328 -11.12 6.33 26.80
CA ALA A 328 -12.28 6.50 27.68
C ALA A 328 -12.28 7.87 28.40
N ASP A 329 -11.10 8.40 28.70
CA ASP A 329 -10.91 9.67 29.44
C ASP A 329 -10.72 10.87 28.49
N LEU A 330 -10.82 10.69 27.17
CA LEU A 330 -10.57 11.75 26.18
C LEU A 330 -11.38 13.04 26.49
N ALA A 331 -12.60 12.85 26.97
CA ALA A 331 -13.54 13.89 27.34
C ALA A 331 -13.04 14.85 28.43
N ASP A 332 -12.13 14.37 29.29
CA ASP A 332 -11.57 15.14 30.41
C ASP A 332 -10.50 16.14 29.97
N TYR A 333 -9.86 15.88 28.82
CA TYR A 333 -8.75 16.70 28.31
C TYR A 333 -9.19 17.64 27.21
N ILE A 334 -10.22 17.26 26.45
CA ILE A 334 -10.62 17.91 25.20
C ILE A 334 -12.10 18.30 25.27
N PRO A 335 -12.44 19.59 25.06
CA PRO A 335 -13.82 20.05 24.99
C PRO A 335 -14.60 19.42 23.82
N GLU A 336 -15.93 19.40 23.92
CA GLU A 336 -16.80 19.01 22.82
C GLU A 336 -16.62 19.93 21.61
N ASN A 337 -16.88 19.41 20.41
CA ASN A 337 -16.87 20.17 19.16
C ASN A 337 -15.63 21.07 18.97
N SER A 338 -14.45 20.60 19.37
CA SER A 338 -13.22 21.40 19.40
C SER A 338 -12.13 20.93 18.45
N ILE A 339 -12.26 19.71 17.90
CA ILE A 339 -11.30 19.10 16.99
C ILE A 339 -11.75 19.26 15.54
N ASP A 340 -10.83 19.69 14.68
CA ASP A 340 -11.10 19.96 13.25
C ASP A 340 -11.07 18.68 12.41
N PHE A 341 -10.07 17.82 12.66
CA PHE A 341 -9.88 16.59 11.90
C PHE A 341 -9.35 15.47 12.78
N ILE A 342 -9.87 14.26 12.59
CA ILE A 342 -9.39 13.06 13.28
C ILE A 342 -8.90 12.06 12.26
N ILE A 343 -7.67 11.56 12.44
CA ILE A 343 -7.14 10.43 11.67
C ILE A 343 -6.49 9.45 12.63
N THR A 344 -6.88 8.18 12.55
CA THR A 344 -6.45 7.21 13.56
C THR A 344 -6.49 5.75 13.08
N ASP A 345 -5.83 4.88 13.85
CA ASP A 345 -5.72 3.45 13.64
C ASP A 345 -6.00 2.68 14.95
N PRO A 346 -7.27 2.37 15.26
CA PRO A 346 -7.60 1.68 16.51
C PRO A 346 -7.08 0.23 16.50
N PRO A 347 -6.86 -0.37 17.69
CA PRO A 347 -6.48 -1.78 17.80
C PRO A 347 -7.59 -2.73 17.28
N TYR A 348 -7.19 -3.86 16.70
CA TYR A 348 -8.13 -4.84 16.13
C TYR A 348 -8.12 -6.13 16.96
N ALA A 349 -9.04 -6.26 17.93
CA ALA A 349 -9.48 -7.53 18.53
C ALA A 349 -8.43 -8.66 18.69
N GLY A 350 -7.24 -8.36 19.23
CA GLY A 350 -6.19 -9.36 19.46
C GLY A 350 -5.33 -9.74 18.24
N LEU A 351 -5.42 -9.02 17.12
CA LEU A 351 -4.56 -9.24 15.94
C LEU A 351 -3.08 -8.99 16.28
N VAL A 352 -2.80 -7.89 17.00
CA VAL A 352 -1.49 -7.52 17.51
C VAL A 352 -1.67 -6.91 18.90
N TYR A 353 -0.97 -7.44 19.90
CA TYR A 353 -0.97 -6.89 21.26
C TYR A 353 0.14 -5.84 21.40
N TYR A 354 -0.13 -4.61 20.93
CA TYR A 354 0.89 -3.57 20.84
C TYR A 354 1.52 -3.21 22.18
N MET A 355 0.73 -3.19 23.25
CA MET A 355 1.21 -2.90 24.59
C MET A 355 2.13 -4.01 25.10
N ASP A 356 1.73 -5.29 24.98
CA ASP A 356 2.56 -6.46 25.29
C ASP A 356 3.94 -6.36 24.63
N LEU A 357 3.97 -6.11 23.32
CA LEU A 357 5.20 -6.02 22.54
C LEU A 357 6.10 -4.85 22.95
N SER A 358 5.51 -3.80 23.51
CA SER A 358 6.24 -2.62 23.99
C SER A 358 6.86 -2.82 25.38
N LEU A 359 6.42 -3.84 26.13
CA LEU A 359 6.91 -4.11 27.49
C LEU A 359 8.43 -4.31 27.56
N ILE A 360 9.03 -4.90 26.51
CA ILE A 360 10.49 -5.05 26.40
C ILE A 360 11.24 -3.71 26.49
N TRP A 361 10.60 -2.61 26.09
CA TRP A 361 11.15 -1.25 26.19
C TRP A 361 10.67 -0.55 27.45
N LEU A 362 9.37 -0.64 27.74
CA LEU A 362 8.74 0.08 28.86
C LEU A 362 9.29 -0.36 30.22
N VAL A 363 9.70 -1.62 30.37
CA VAL A 363 10.31 -2.12 31.62
C VAL A 363 11.61 -1.38 31.96
N TRP A 364 12.35 -0.91 30.95
CA TRP A 364 13.55 -0.08 31.14
C TRP A 364 13.18 1.39 31.29
N LEU A 365 12.24 1.89 30.48
CA LEU A 365 11.86 3.31 30.49
C LEU A 365 11.17 3.73 31.80
N LYS A 366 10.35 2.86 32.41
CA LYS A 366 9.70 3.15 33.71
C LYS A 366 10.71 3.39 34.84
N LYS A 367 11.92 2.83 34.72
CA LYS A 367 13.02 3.09 35.67
C LYS A 367 13.60 4.50 35.51
N VAL A 368 13.53 5.08 34.32
CA VAL A 368 13.97 6.45 34.04
C VAL A 368 12.94 7.46 34.53
N ASP A 369 11.67 7.22 34.21
CA ASP A 369 10.54 8.08 34.60
C ASP A 369 9.27 7.23 34.71
N ILE A 370 8.57 7.35 35.84
CA ILE A 370 7.36 6.58 36.14
C ILE A 370 6.23 6.82 35.13
N LYS A 371 6.24 7.96 34.42
CA LYS A 371 5.25 8.24 33.37
C LYS A 371 5.25 7.21 32.23
N TYR A 372 6.34 6.46 32.08
CA TYR A 372 6.47 5.39 31.09
C TYR A 372 5.96 4.03 31.57
N GLU A 373 5.40 3.95 32.78
CA GLU A 373 4.77 2.74 33.27
C GLU A 373 3.49 2.43 32.48
N PRO A 374 3.37 1.21 31.89
CA PRO A 374 2.19 0.81 31.14
C PRO A 374 1.02 0.47 32.07
N ASP A 375 -0.18 0.88 31.69
CA ASP A 375 -1.42 0.32 32.23
C ASP A 375 -2.05 -0.63 31.21
N LEU A 376 -2.08 -1.93 31.54
CA LEU A 376 -2.59 -2.97 30.66
C LEU A 376 -4.12 -3.16 30.76
N ARG A 377 -4.75 -2.61 31.81
CA ARG A 377 -6.16 -2.89 32.14
C ARG A 377 -7.16 -2.30 31.15
N PRO A 378 -7.00 -1.04 30.68
CA PRO A 378 -7.98 -0.43 29.79
C PRO A 378 -7.78 -0.77 28.31
N GLU A 379 -6.80 -1.60 27.96
CA GLU A 379 -6.51 -1.94 26.56
C GLU A 379 -7.77 -2.45 25.81
N ILE A 380 -8.01 -1.90 24.62
CA ILE A 380 -9.12 -2.29 23.75
C ILE A 380 -8.67 -3.45 22.87
N THR A 381 -8.65 -4.65 23.42
CA THR A 381 -8.25 -5.86 22.68
C THR A 381 -8.91 -7.10 23.27
N ILE A 382 -9.12 -8.13 22.45
CA ILE A 382 -9.64 -9.41 22.92
C ILE A 382 -8.48 -10.21 23.49
N LYS A 383 -8.58 -10.60 24.75
CA LYS A 383 -7.62 -11.44 25.47
C LYS A 383 -8.38 -12.65 26.01
N LYS A 384 -8.20 -13.81 25.37
CA LYS A 384 -8.95 -15.02 25.75
C LYS A 384 -8.75 -15.33 27.23
N GLY A 385 -9.85 -15.45 27.97
CA GLY A 385 -9.84 -15.69 29.42
C GLY A 385 -9.70 -14.44 30.30
N SER A 386 -9.64 -13.23 29.74
CA SER A 386 -9.67 -11.99 30.51
C SER A 386 -10.58 -10.90 29.91
N VAL A 387 -10.47 -10.62 28.60
CA VAL A 387 -11.33 -9.67 27.88
C VAL A 387 -11.94 -10.38 26.66
N GLU A 388 -13.22 -10.71 26.71
CA GLU A 388 -13.93 -11.36 25.60
C GLU A 388 -14.77 -10.36 24.78
N ARG A 389 -15.28 -10.78 23.61
CA ARG A 389 -15.89 -9.90 22.59
C ARG A 389 -16.94 -8.90 23.11
N PRO A 390 -17.85 -9.20 24.06
CA PRO A 390 -18.82 -8.21 24.55
C PRO A 390 -18.18 -6.98 25.21
N GLU A 391 -17.16 -7.20 26.03
CA GLU A 391 -16.45 -6.11 26.72
C GLU A 391 -15.58 -5.32 25.73
N TYR A 392 -14.91 -6.01 24.79
CA TYR A 392 -14.20 -5.35 23.68
C TYR A 392 -15.12 -4.44 22.86
N ARG A 393 -16.31 -4.93 22.46
CA ARG A 393 -17.31 -4.14 21.74
C ARG A 393 -17.71 -2.89 22.51
N ARG A 394 -18.01 -3.03 23.80
CA ARG A 394 -18.40 -1.91 24.66
C ARG A 394 -17.31 -0.83 24.73
N ARG A 395 -16.05 -1.25 24.89
CA ARG A 395 -14.89 -0.34 24.93
C ARG A 395 -14.67 0.36 23.59
N MET A 396 -14.74 -0.38 22.48
CA MET A 396 -14.58 0.19 21.14
C MET A 396 -15.70 1.19 20.81
N GLU A 397 -16.95 0.87 21.12
CA GLU A 397 -18.09 1.79 20.95
C GLU A 397 -17.91 3.06 21.80
N ASN A 398 -17.50 2.93 23.06
CA ASN A 398 -17.23 4.08 23.93
C ASN A 398 -16.09 4.95 23.39
N ALA A 399 -15.04 4.34 22.83
CA ALA A 399 -13.96 5.09 22.20
C ALA A 399 -14.47 5.94 21.02
N PHE A 400 -15.29 5.36 20.13
CA PHE A 400 -15.88 6.12 19.04
C PHE A 400 -16.87 7.19 19.51
N LYS A 401 -17.62 6.97 20.59
CA LYS A 401 -18.49 7.99 21.21
C LYS A 401 -17.68 9.20 21.69
N ASN A 402 -16.56 8.98 22.36
CA ASN A 402 -15.66 10.05 22.78
C ASN A 402 -15.06 10.80 21.57
N ILE A 403 -14.66 10.08 20.53
CA ILE A 403 -14.17 10.67 19.26
C ILE A 403 -15.26 11.54 18.60
N HIS A 404 -16.50 11.03 18.53
CA HIS A 404 -17.65 11.76 17.99
C HIS A 404 -17.93 13.05 18.79
N ARG A 405 -17.87 12.97 20.13
CA ARG A 405 -18.14 14.09 21.04
C ARG A 405 -17.18 15.27 20.87
N VAL A 406 -15.89 15.00 20.60
CA VAL A 406 -14.86 16.05 20.49
C VAL A 406 -14.70 16.63 19.07
N LEU A 407 -15.09 15.88 18.05
CA LEU A 407 -15.05 16.33 16.64
C LEU A 407 -16.06 17.46 16.42
N LYS A 408 -15.72 18.46 15.62
CA LYS A 408 -16.68 19.49 15.15
C LYS A 408 -17.77 18.86 14.28
N ASP A 409 -18.92 19.51 14.15
CA ASP A 409 -20.06 18.94 13.42
C ASP A 409 -19.79 18.73 11.93
N GLU A 410 -19.07 19.67 11.31
CA GLU A 410 -18.57 19.58 9.93
C GLU A 410 -17.22 18.85 9.80
N GLY A 411 -16.71 18.30 10.92
CA GLY A 411 -15.42 17.64 10.97
C GLY A 411 -15.45 16.25 10.34
N TYR A 412 -14.29 15.80 9.85
CA TYR A 412 -14.12 14.48 9.28
C TYR A 412 -13.30 13.57 10.19
N LEU A 413 -13.70 12.30 10.24
CA LEU A 413 -12.93 11.22 10.82
C LEU A 413 -12.41 10.32 9.69
N VAL A 414 -11.13 9.97 9.72
CA VAL A 414 -10.55 8.94 8.84
C VAL A 414 -9.96 7.82 9.70
N VAL A 415 -10.53 6.63 9.59
CA VAL A 415 -10.05 5.44 10.29
C VAL A 415 -9.39 4.50 9.30
N THR A 416 -8.23 3.95 9.66
CA THR A 416 -7.69 2.80 8.94
C THR A 416 -8.16 1.51 9.58
N PHE A 417 -8.73 0.60 8.79
CA PHE A 417 -9.20 -0.69 9.27
C PHE A 417 -8.98 -1.77 8.22
N HIS A 418 -8.51 -2.94 8.64
CA HIS A 418 -8.51 -4.12 7.79
C HIS A 418 -8.40 -5.39 8.61
N HIS A 419 -9.32 -6.35 8.38
CA HIS A 419 -9.27 -7.64 9.03
C HIS A 419 -9.71 -8.79 8.11
N LYS A 420 -9.16 -9.98 8.36
CA LYS A 420 -9.42 -11.20 7.57
C LYS A 420 -10.68 -11.95 8.00
N LYS A 421 -11.14 -11.71 9.23
CA LYS A 421 -12.36 -12.28 9.79
C LYS A 421 -13.49 -11.26 9.79
N ILE A 422 -14.67 -11.74 9.44
CA ILE A 422 -15.91 -10.97 9.34
C ILE A 422 -16.35 -10.39 10.69
N GLU A 423 -16.25 -11.18 11.76
CA GLU A 423 -16.63 -10.79 13.12
C GLU A 423 -15.96 -9.47 13.58
N GLU A 424 -14.74 -9.20 13.14
CA GLU A 424 -14.05 -7.95 13.48
C GLU A 424 -14.55 -6.76 12.67
N TRP A 425 -14.92 -6.97 11.40
CA TRP A 425 -15.59 -5.94 10.60
C TRP A 425 -16.94 -5.58 11.22
N ASN A 426 -17.70 -6.60 11.66
CA ASN A 426 -19.00 -6.42 12.31
C ASN A 426 -18.87 -5.53 13.56
N ASP A 427 -17.93 -5.85 14.45
CA ASP A 427 -17.67 -5.10 15.68
C ASP A 427 -17.22 -3.65 15.39
N PHE A 428 -16.37 -3.45 14.38
CA PHE A 428 -15.94 -2.13 13.94
C PHE A 428 -17.11 -1.28 13.41
N VAL A 429 -17.86 -1.83 12.44
CA VAL A 429 -19.00 -1.15 11.82
C VAL A 429 -20.05 -0.78 12.86
N ARG A 430 -20.34 -1.73 13.76
CA ARG A 430 -21.20 -1.51 14.93
C ARG A 430 -20.72 -0.32 15.76
N SER A 431 -19.45 -0.30 16.15
CA SER A 431 -18.90 0.74 17.02
C SER A 431 -18.95 2.13 16.39
N VAL A 432 -18.65 2.24 15.10
CA VAL A 432 -18.77 3.50 14.35
C VAL A 432 -20.23 3.95 14.28
N LYS A 433 -21.17 3.06 13.92
CA LYS A 433 -22.60 3.38 13.81
C LYS A 433 -23.18 3.87 15.15
N TYR A 434 -23.03 3.09 16.22
CA TYR A 434 -23.64 3.40 17.52
C TYR A 434 -22.97 4.57 18.26
N SER A 435 -21.88 5.10 17.73
CA SER A 435 -21.29 6.36 18.21
C SER A 435 -21.92 7.61 17.61
N GLY A 436 -22.71 7.48 16.54
CA GLY A 436 -23.33 8.60 15.81
C GLY A 436 -22.69 8.89 14.45
N PHE A 437 -21.55 8.29 14.12
CA PHE A 437 -20.91 8.48 12.82
C PHE A 437 -21.68 7.82 11.66
N LYS A 438 -21.59 8.46 10.49
CA LYS A 438 -22.02 7.94 9.20
C LYS A 438 -20.80 7.66 8.32
N PHE A 439 -20.81 6.57 7.58
CA PHE A 439 -19.78 6.31 6.56
C PHE A 439 -20.01 7.26 5.38
N ASP A 440 -18.97 7.96 4.95
CA ASP A 440 -19.02 8.86 3.79
C ASP A 440 -18.28 8.25 2.59
N LYS A 441 -17.03 7.80 2.79
CA LYS A 441 -16.26 7.14 1.73
C LYS A 441 -15.35 6.06 2.27
N ILE A 442 -15.31 4.93 1.58
CA ILE A 442 -14.36 3.86 1.85
C ILE A 442 -13.45 3.69 0.64
N THR A 443 -12.13 3.75 0.89
CA THR A 443 -11.10 3.63 -0.14
C THR A 443 -10.20 2.45 0.19
N HIS A 444 -10.06 1.52 -0.75
CA HIS A 444 -9.09 0.45 -0.65
C HIS A 444 -7.68 0.99 -0.99
N GLN A 445 -6.74 0.90 -0.06
CA GLN A 445 -5.43 1.56 -0.12
C GLN A 445 -4.30 0.53 -0.14
N TYR A 446 -3.56 0.43 -1.24
CA TYR A 446 -2.37 -0.44 -1.32
C TYR A 446 -1.19 0.13 -0.52
N ASN A 447 -0.48 -0.75 0.18
CA ASN A 447 0.73 -0.43 0.93
C ASN A 447 1.97 -0.94 0.18
N LYS A 448 2.98 -0.09 0.01
CA LYS A 448 4.28 -0.40 -0.62
C LYS A 448 5.08 -1.40 0.21
N ARG A 449 4.81 -1.45 1.52
CA ARG A 449 5.29 -2.52 2.41
C ARG A 449 4.08 -3.21 3.01
N SER A 450 4.07 -4.55 3.01
CA SER A 450 3.16 -5.27 3.89
C SER A 450 3.45 -4.85 5.34
N GLY A 451 2.40 -4.49 6.09
CA GLY A 451 2.52 -4.23 7.53
C GLY A 451 3.15 -5.43 8.24
N GLU A 452 3.82 -5.22 9.38
CA GLU A 452 4.41 -6.34 10.13
C GLU A 452 3.31 -7.33 10.61
N SER A 453 2.06 -6.86 10.76
CA SER A 453 0.84 -7.67 10.97
C SER A 453 0.48 -8.59 9.78
N ASN A 454 0.77 -8.17 8.54
CA ASN A 454 0.58 -8.98 7.33
C ASN A 454 1.68 -10.05 7.18
N VAL A 455 2.88 -9.80 7.73
CA VAL A 455 3.96 -10.80 7.80
C VAL A 455 3.64 -11.92 8.79
N SER A 456 2.94 -11.61 9.89
CA SER A 456 2.49 -12.63 10.86
C SER A 456 1.42 -13.58 10.34
N ASN A 457 0.79 -13.31 9.19
CA ASN A 457 -0.25 -14.17 8.63
C ASN A 457 -0.20 -14.20 7.08
N PRO A 458 0.68 -15.03 6.47
CA PRO A 458 1.03 -14.96 5.05
C PRO A 458 -0.01 -15.50 4.05
N TYR A 459 -1.12 -16.09 4.51
CA TYR A 459 -2.09 -16.79 3.64
C TYR A 459 -3.39 -16.03 3.35
N GLY A 460 -3.38 -14.71 3.43
CA GLY A 460 -4.52 -13.92 2.97
C GLY A 460 -4.28 -12.41 3.05
N THR A 461 -5.14 -11.70 2.33
CA THR A 461 -5.23 -10.24 2.15
C THR A 461 -3.95 -9.56 1.65
N SER A 462 -4.05 -9.10 0.40
CA SER A 462 -3.12 -8.25 -0.35
C SER A 462 -2.53 -7.12 0.49
N GLY A 463 -1.32 -6.66 0.14
CA GLY A 463 -0.64 -5.57 0.85
C GLY A 463 -1.39 -4.25 0.71
N ALA A 464 -2.36 -4.04 1.59
CA ALA A 464 -3.32 -2.95 1.58
C ALA A 464 -4.00 -2.79 2.96
N ASP A 465 -4.77 -1.72 3.11
CA ASP A 465 -5.69 -1.39 4.21
C ASP A 465 -6.94 -0.68 3.63
N PHE A 466 -8.04 -0.56 4.39
CA PHE A 466 -9.12 0.37 4.04
C PHE A 466 -8.99 1.69 4.80
N TYR A 467 -9.19 2.80 4.09
CA TYR A 467 -9.30 4.13 4.65
C TYR A 467 -10.76 4.54 4.62
N ILE A 468 -11.35 4.67 5.80
CA ILE A 468 -12.77 4.82 6.04
C ILE A 468 -13.01 6.24 6.53
N ARG A 469 -13.57 7.08 5.66
CA ARG A 469 -13.96 8.46 5.96
C ARG A 469 -15.38 8.45 6.51
N CYS A 470 -15.55 9.06 7.69
CA CYS A 470 -16.81 9.21 8.40
C CYS A 470 -17.11 10.68 8.68
N VAL A 471 -18.41 10.99 8.83
CA VAL A 471 -18.97 12.31 9.14
C VAL A 471 -20.05 12.19 10.20
N LYS A 472 -20.41 13.27 10.89
CA LYS A 472 -21.54 13.25 11.84
C LYS A 472 -22.91 13.29 11.16
N HIS A 473 -23.00 14.00 10.03
CA HIS A 473 -24.26 14.22 9.32
C HIS A 473 -24.13 13.81 7.85
N ARG A 474 -25.16 13.13 7.33
CA ARG A 474 -25.29 12.73 5.92
C ARG A 474 -26.78 12.51 5.61
N ASP A 475 -27.19 12.86 4.39
CA ASP A 475 -28.59 12.72 3.93
C ASP A 475 -29.07 11.26 3.83
N VAL A 476 -28.12 10.32 3.68
CA VAL A 476 -28.41 8.90 3.57
C VAL A 476 -28.26 8.25 4.95
N ASP A 477 -29.38 7.77 5.47
CA ASP A 477 -29.44 7.00 6.71
C ASP A 477 -29.18 5.50 6.49
N PHE A 478 -29.01 4.77 7.60
CA PHE A 478 -28.87 3.32 7.57
C PHE A 478 -30.22 2.66 7.27
N SER A 479 -30.24 1.63 6.41
CA SER A 479 -31.41 0.84 6.05
C SER A 479 -31.17 -0.64 6.36
N ASP A 480 -32.20 -1.29 6.91
CA ASP A 480 -32.22 -2.73 7.21
C ASP A 480 -33.20 -3.48 6.28
N ASP A 481 -33.63 -2.86 5.17
CA ASP A 481 -34.52 -3.50 4.18
C ASP A 481 -33.79 -4.62 3.41
N GLN A 482 -34.17 -5.86 3.70
CA GLN A 482 -33.57 -7.06 3.10
C GLN A 482 -33.85 -7.18 1.60
N SER A 483 -35.03 -6.77 1.13
CA SER A 483 -35.36 -6.80 -0.31
C SER A 483 -34.58 -5.71 -1.05
N GLY A 484 -34.44 -4.53 -0.44
CA GLY A 484 -33.55 -3.47 -0.92
C GLY A 484 -32.08 -3.90 -0.96
N LEU A 485 -31.61 -4.67 0.03
CA LEU A 485 -30.25 -5.18 0.11
C LEU A 485 -29.94 -6.17 -1.02
N GLU A 486 -30.83 -7.13 -1.26
CA GLU A 486 -30.65 -8.12 -2.33
C GLU A 486 -30.55 -7.43 -3.69
N HIS A 487 -31.50 -6.53 -3.98
CA HIS A 487 -31.50 -5.75 -5.21
C HIS A 487 -30.21 -4.92 -5.34
N PHE A 488 -29.77 -4.27 -4.26
CA PHE A 488 -28.57 -3.45 -4.27
C PHE A 488 -27.28 -4.26 -4.49
N ILE A 489 -27.11 -5.40 -3.80
CA ILE A 489 -25.95 -6.29 -3.98
C ILE A 489 -25.92 -6.78 -5.42
N LYS A 490 -27.05 -7.28 -5.94
CA LYS A 490 -27.16 -7.76 -7.31
C LYS A 490 -26.80 -6.65 -8.30
N GLN A 491 -27.39 -5.46 -8.16
CA GLN A 491 -27.15 -4.35 -9.07
C GLN A 491 -25.70 -3.87 -9.01
N LYS A 492 -25.12 -3.71 -7.82
CA LYS A 492 -23.72 -3.30 -7.68
C LYS A 492 -22.73 -4.36 -8.18
N ALA A 493 -23.07 -5.64 -8.04
CA ALA A 493 -22.25 -6.71 -8.60
C ALA A 493 -22.28 -6.66 -10.14
N ILE A 494 -23.44 -6.41 -10.73
CA ILE A 494 -23.58 -6.15 -12.17
C ILE A 494 -22.71 -4.96 -12.56
N ASP A 495 -22.86 -3.82 -11.89
CA ASP A 495 -22.10 -2.59 -12.18
C ASP A 495 -20.58 -2.86 -12.15
N ILE A 496 -20.06 -3.49 -11.09
CA ILE A 496 -18.63 -3.79 -10.94
C ILE A 496 -18.13 -4.72 -12.05
N ILE A 497 -18.86 -5.80 -12.36
CA ILE A 497 -18.44 -6.77 -13.38
C ILE A 497 -18.51 -6.13 -14.77
N ALA A 498 -19.56 -5.36 -15.06
CA ALA A 498 -19.74 -4.65 -16.33
C ALA A 498 -18.67 -3.57 -16.52
N GLU A 499 -18.42 -2.73 -15.51
CA GLU A 499 -17.37 -1.72 -15.55
C GLU A 499 -15.99 -2.32 -15.72
N ARG A 500 -15.73 -3.53 -15.19
CA ARG A 500 -14.47 -4.25 -15.39
C ARG A 500 -14.38 -4.86 -16.78
N ASN A 501 -15.50 -5.27 -17.36
CA ASN A 501 -15.60 -5.96 -18.65
C ASN A 501 -14.60 -7.14 -18.75
N GLN A 502 -14.48 -7.94 -17.69
CA GLN A 502 -13.68 -9.17 -17.65
C GLN A 502 -14.14 -10.09 -16.51
N PRO A 503 -13.82 -11.40 -16.59
CA PRO A 503 -14.02 -12.32 -15.47
C PRO A 503 -13.41 -11.78 -14.17
N THR A 504 -14.23 -11.71 -13.12
CA THR A 504 -13.86 -11.04 -11.87
C THR A 504 -13.80 -12.04 -10.72
N PRO A 505 -12.63 -12.22 -10.06
CA PRO A 505 -12.51 -13.09 -8.90
C PRO A 505 -13.40 -12.62 -7.74
N LEU A 506 -14.01 -13.57 -7.02
CA LEU A 506 -14.88 -13.28 -5.86
C LEU A 506 -14.22 -12.35 -4.83
N THR A 507 -12.92 -12.48 -4.57
CA THR A 507 -12.21 -11.59 -3.62
C THR A 507 -12.20 -10.14 -4.08
N ILE A 508 -12.08 -9.89 -5.39
CA ILE A 508 -12.10 -8.54 -5.97
C ILE A 508 -13.53 -7.99 -5.95
N LEU A 509 -14.51 -8.81 -6.33
CA LEU A 509 -15.93 -8.44 -6.32
C LEU A 509 -16.40 -8.05 -4.92
N THR A 510 -16.12 -8.89 -3.92
CA THR A 510 -16.45 -8.63 -2.51
C THR A 510 -15.74 -7.38 -1.98
N SER A 511 -14.46 -7.18 -2.33
CA SER A 511 -13.71 -5.98 -1.94
C SER A 511 -14.24 -4.68 -2.58
N GLY A 512 -14.91 -4.78 -3.74
CA GLY A 512 -15.62 -3.68 -4.38
C GLY A 512 -17.02 -3.43 -3.77
N LEU A 513 -17.74 -4.49 -3.42
CA LEU A 513 -19.10 -4.40 -2.86
C LEU A 513 -19.13 -3.87 -1.42
N ILE A 514 -18.18 -4.27 -0.57
CA ILE A 514 -18.15 -3.86 0.85
C ILE A 514 -18.18 -2.33 1.03
N PRO A 515 -17.32 -1.55 0.33
CA PRO A 515 -17.40 -0.09 0.34
C PRO A 515 -18.77 0.47 -0.01
N GLU A 516 -19.43 -0.09 -1.03
CA GLU A 516 -20.71 0.41 -1.54
C GLU A 516 -21.85 0.11 -0.57
N LEU A 517 -21.87 -1.09 0.02
CA LEU A 517 -22.87 -1.48 1.02
C LEU A 517 -22.83 -0.59 2.26
N LEU A 518 -21.63 -0.40 2.81
CA LEU A 518 -21.43 0.45 3.98
C LEU A 518 -21.78 1.91 3.70
N GLN A 519 -21.50 2.41 2.50
CA GLN A 519 -21.86 3.77 2.08
C GLN A 519 -23.36 3.93 1.80
N ALA A 520 -24.05 2.89 1.34
CA ALA A 520 -25.49 2.92 1.10
C ALA A 520 -26.32 2.69 2.38
N GLY A 521 -25.66 2.47 3.51
CA GLY A 521 -26.33 2.33 4.80
C GLY A 521 -26.87 0.93 5.08
N PHE A 522 -26.59 -0.06 4.24
CA PHE A 522 -27.01 -1.44 4.48
C PHE A 522 -26.24 -2.05 5.64
N PHE A 523 -26.96 -2.48 6.68
CA PHE A 523 -26.37 -2.89 7.95
C PHE A 523 -26.67 -4.36 8.25
N GLN A 524 -25.87 -5.24 7.65
CA GLN A 524 -25.81 -6.67 7.99
C GLN A 524 -24.44 -7.10 8.58
N PRO A 525 -23.96 -6.50 9.69
CA PRO A 525 -23.30 -7.34 10.68
C PRO A 525 -24.36 -8.34 11.16
N ASP A 526 -24.17 -9.64 11.01
CA ASP A 526 -22.92 -10.35 11.19
C ASP A 526 -22.49 -11.22 9.98
N GLU A 527 -23.18 -11.06 8.84
CA GLU A 527 -23.17 -12.03 7.75
C GLU A 527 -23.01 -11.43 6.34
N TYR A 528 -22.74 -10.13 6.18
CA TYR A 528 -22.74 -9.46 4.88
C TYR A 528 -21.97 -10.19 3.78
N LYS A 529 -20.83 -10.84 4.08
CA LYS A 529 -20.07 -11.58 3.07
C LYS A 529 -20.76 -12.89 2.67
N LYS A 530 -21.28 -13.64 3.65
CA LYS A 530 -22.08 -14.84 3.36
C LYS A 530 -23.35 -14.47 2.61
N GLU A 531 -23.94 -13.32 2.94
CA GLU A 531 -25.14 -12.81 2.29
C GLU A 531 -24.83 -12.37 0.85
N ILE A 532 -23.72 -11.65 0.61
CA ILE A 532 -23.22 -11.38 -0.75
C ILE A 532 -23.01 -12.70 -1.50
N GLU A 533 -22.28 -13.66 -0.93
CA GLU A 533 -22.01 -14.95 -1.57
C GLU A 533 -23.32 -15.70 -1.88
N LYS A 534 -24.26 -15.74 -0.94
CA LYS A 534 -25.59 -16.34 -1.08
C LYS A 534 -26.38 -15.68 -2.22
N ILE A 535 -26.52 -14.35 -2.20
CA ILE A 535 -27.25 -13.59 -3.22
C ILE A 535 -26.62 -13.78 -4.60
N LEU A 536 -25.28 -13.78 -4.68
CA LEU A 536 -24.57 -14.03 -5.92
C LEU A 536 -24.84 -15.46 -6.44
N ILE A 537 -24.79 -16.48 -5.57
CA ILE A 537 -25.07 -17.88 -5.92
C ILE A 537 -26.54 -18.05 -6.34
N GLU A 538 -27.48 -17.42 -5.64
CA GLU A 538 -28.91 -17.42 -5.98
C GLU A 538 -29.17 -16.80 -7.35
N ASN A 539 -28.32 -15.87 -7.80
CA ASN A 539 -28.36 -15.27 -9.13
C ASN A 539 -27.39 -15.94 -10.14
N CYS A 540 -26.83 -17.12 -9.82
CA CYS A 540 -25.90 -17.88 -10.65
C CYS A 540 -26.53 -19.18 -11.21
N GLY A 541 -26.25 -19.48 -12.48
CA GLY A 541 -26.74 -20.69 -13.16
C GLY A 541 -27.42 -20.38 -14.51
N GLU A 542 -27.86 -21.42 -15.21
CA GLU A 542 -28.51 -21.29 -16.52
C GLU A 542 -29.77 -20.42 -16.43
N GLY A 543 -29.94 -19.47 -17.37
CA GLY A 543 -31.06 -18.52 -17.37
C GLY A 543 -30.99 -17.38 -16.34
N LYS A 544 -29.95 -17.33 -15.50
CA LYS A 544 -29.76 -16.25 -14.50
C LYS A 544 -28.74 -15.21 -14.95
N VAL A 545 -28.45 -14.23 -14.10
CA VAL A 545 -27.50 -13.13 -14.42
C VAL A 545 -26.07 -13.64 -14.54
N PHE A 546 -25.62 -14.44 -13.56
CA PHE A 546 -24.21 -14.79 -13.42
C PHE A 546 -23.92 -16.25 -13.79
N LYS A 547 -22.66 -16.48 -14.18
CA LYS A 547 -21.98 -17.78 -14.18
C LYS A 547 -20.69 -17.69 -13.39
N SER A 548 -20.32 -18.78 -12.71
CA SER A 548 -19.05 -18.90 -11.99
C SER A 548 -18.26 -20.14 -12.40
N TRP A 549 -16.93 -20.07 -12.29
CA TRP A 549 -16.05 -21.21 -12.50
C TRP A 549 -14.75 -21.09 -11.71
N LYS A 550 -14.05 -22.21 -11.54
CA LYS A 550 -12.83 -22.29 -10.74
C LYS A 550 -11.72 -21.42 -11.33
N ASN A 551 -11.07 -20.65 -10.46
CA ASN A 551 -9.89 -19.87 -10.80
C ASN A 551 -8.63 -20.71 -10.56
N GLU A 552 -8.00 -21.16 -11.63
CA GLU A 552 -6.77 -21.97 -11.58
C GLU A 552 -5.49 -21.14 -11.50
N LYS A 553 -5.59 -19.83 -11.77
CA LYS A 553 -4.42 -18.92 -11.86
C LYS A 553 -3.93 -18.45 -10.50
N ASN A 554 -4.83 -18.28 -9.52
CA ASN A 554 -4.47 -17.80 -8.19
C ASN A 554 -5.51 -18.19 -7.12
N LYS A 555 -5.22 -17.89 -5.86
CA LYS A 555 -6.09 -18.17 -4.70
C LYS A 555 -7.16 -17.08 -4.44
N ALA A 556 -7.52 -16.25 -5.42
CA ALA A 556 -8.44 -15.12 -5.23
C ALA A 556 -9.94 -15.50 -5.29
N GLY A 557 -10.26 -16.79 -5.26
CA GLY A 557 -11.63 -17.31 -5.39
C GLY A 557 -12.08 -17.48 -6.84
N GLU A 558 -13.28 -18.06 -7.02
CA GLU A 558 -13.89 -18.32 -8.33
C GLU A 558 -14.06 -17.06 -9.16
N PHE A 559 -14.03 -17.22 -10.49
CA PHE A 559 -14.36 -16.16 -11.42
C PHE A 559 -15.88 -16.03 -11.54
N TRP A 560 -16.34 -14.79 -11.60
CA TRP A 560 -17.73 -14.40 -11.84
C TRP A 560 -17.82 -13.58 -13.13
N TRP A 561 -18.82 -13.90 -13.96
CA TRP A 561 -19.10 -13.23 -15.23
C TRP A 561 -20.60 -13.36 -15.56
N PHE A 562 -21.06 -12.66 -16.60
CA PHE A 562 -22.45 -12.79 -17.07
C PHE A 562 -22.68 -14.06 -17.89
N ASN A 563 -23.91 -14.57 -17.87
CA ASN A 563 -24.38 -15.53 -18.88
C ASN A 563 -24.54 -14.86 -20.24
N ASN A 564 -25.18 -13.68 -20.26
CA ASN A 564 -25.41 -12.85 -21.44
C ASN A 564 -24.75 -11.47 -21.25
N PRO A 565 -23.46 -11.30 -21.60
CA PRO A 565 -22.76 -10.04 -21.38
C PRO A 565 -23.39 -8.83 -22.07
N ASN A 566 -24.04 -9.02 -23.23
CA ASN A 566 -24.67 -7.94 -24.00
C ASN A 566 -25.80 -7.23 -23.24
N ASP A 567 -26.44 -7.90 -22.28
CA ASP A 567 -27.54 -7.33 -21.50
C ASP A 567 -27.05 -6.28 -20.49
N TYR A 568 -25.79 -6.36 -20.08
CA TYR A 568 -25.24 -5.60 -18.95
C TYR A 568 -24.05 -4.71 -19.34
N ILE A 569 -23.33 -5.04 -20.42
CA ILE A 569 -22.15 -4.30 -20.86
C ILE A 569 -22.56 -3.32 -21.97
N ASN A 570 -22.96 -2.12 -21.57
CA ASN A 570 -23.20 -1.01 -22.48
C ASN A 570 -21.87 -0.33 -22.90
N PHE A 571 -20.98 -0.14 -21.92
CA PHE A 571 -19.66 0.50 -21.99
C PHE A 571 -18.92 0.17 -20.66
N PRO A 572 -17.58 0.08 -20.57
CA PRO A 572 -16.55 0.29 -21.60
C PRO A 572 -16.35 -0.92 -22.52
N ASP A 573 -16.07 -0.67 -23.80
CA ASP A 573 -15.89 -1.71 -24.82
C ASP A 573 -14.63 -2.57 -24.62
N LEU A 574 -13.66 -2.04 -23.86
CA LEU A 574 -12.41 -2.72 -23.54
C LEU A 574 -12.40 -3.25 -22.10
N PRO A 575 -11.95 -4.51 -21.91
CA PRO A 575 -11.59 -5.04 -20.62
C PRO A 575 -10.68 -4.09 -19.81
N LEU A 576 -10.83 -4.10 -18.49
CA LEU A 576 -10.09 -3.23 -17.58
C LEU A 576 -8.57 -3.37 -17.74
N ASP A 577 -8.06 -4.59 -17.91
CA ASP A 577 -6.63 -4.83 -18.14
C ASP A 577 -6.10 -4.11 -19.39
N ARG A 578 -6.87 -4.11 -20.48
CA ARG A 578 -6.55 -3.35 -21.71
C ARG A 578 -6.61 -1.85 -21.50
N ARG A 579 -7.62 -1.33 -20.81
CA ARG A 579 -7.69 0.11 -20.48
C ARG A 579 -6.54 0.57 -19.58
N VAL A 580 -6.12 -0.28 -18.64
CA VAL A 580 -4.94 -0.03 -17.81
C VAL A 580 -3.66 -0.03 -18.65
N GLU A 581 -3.52 -1.00 -19.56
CA GLU A 581 -2.40 -1.08 -20.51
C GLU A 581 -2.32 0.16 -21.42
N ASP A 582 -3.44 0.58 -22.01
CA ASP A 582 -3.52 1.79 -22.84
C ASP A 582 -3.13 3.06 -22.08
N LEU A 583 -3.60 3.22 -20.84
CA LEU A 583 -3.22 4.38 -20.03
C LEU A 583 -1.72 4.36 -19.69
N ILE A 584 -1.15 3.19 -19.40
CA ILE A 584 0.30 3.05 -19.19
C ILE A 584 1.07 3.49 -20.44
N ILE A 585 0.67 3.01 -21.62
CA ILE A 585 1.30 3.38 -22.90
C ILE A 585 1.18 4.90 -23.12
N SER A 586 0.00 5.48 -22.90
CA SER A 586 -0.23 6.93 -23.03
C SER A 586 0.68 7.75 -22.10
N ILE A 587 0.86 7.32 -20.85
CA ILE A 587 1.76 7.97 -19.89
C ILE A 587 3.21 7.88 -20.35
N LEU A 588 3.65 6.71 -20.84
CA LEU A 588 5.01 6.50 -21.35
C LEU A 588 5.28 7.32 -22.62
N ARG A 589 4.28 7.52 -23.49
CA ARG A 589 4.41 8.37 -24.70
C ARG A 589 4.63 9.83 -24.37
N LYS A 590 3.87 10.37 -23.40
CA LYS A 590 3.91 11.81 -23.06
C LYS A 590 5.20 12.23 -22.35
N ASN A 591 6.01 11.29 -21.89
CA ASN A 591 7.13 11.57 -21.00
C ASN A 591 8.39 10.81 -21.40
N VAL A 592 9.51 11.52 -21.58
CA VAL A 592 10.82 10.93 -21.91
C VAL A 592 11.29 9.89 -20.87
N SER A 593 10.92 10.07 -19.60
CA SER A 593 11.12 9.07 -18.55
C SER A 593 10.12 9.28 -17.41
N VAL A 594 9.55 8.20 -16.86
CA VAL A 594 8.48 8.27 -15.84
C VAL A 594 8.84 7.45 -14.60
N LYS A 595 8.55 7.94 -13.39
CA LYS A 595 8.69 7.12 -12.18
C LYS A 595 7.53 6.15 -12.06
N PHE A 596 7.79 4.96 -11.52
CA PHE A 596 6.73 3.98 -11.26
C PHE A 596 5.61 4.56 -10.39
N ASP A 597 5.96 5.29 -9.33
CA ASP A 597 5.01 5.90 -8.41
C ASP A 597 4.08 6.91 -9.13
N ASP A 598 4.54 7.60 -10.19
CA ASP A 598 3.72 8.55 -10.96
C ASP A 598 2.70 7.82 -11.85
N ILE A 599 3.09 6.68 -12.44
CA ILE A 599 2.20 5.81 -13.24
C ILE A 599 1.09 5.27 -12.34
N ILE A 600 1.45 4.70 -11.18
CA ILE A 600 0.49 4.18 -10.20
C ILE A 600 -0.48 5.29 -9.74
N GLY A 601 0.04 6.49 -9.47
CA GLY A 601 -0.79 7.61 -9.02
C GLY A 601 -1.83 8.05 -10.05
N GLN A 602 -1.54 7.94 -11.34
CA GLN A 602 -2.54 8.19 -12.39
C GLN A 602 -3.53 7.04 -12.52
N LEU A 603 -3.04 5.79 -12.52
CA LEU A 603 -3.90 4.60 -12.60
C LEU A 603 -4.92 4.55 -11.45
N PHE A 604 -4.50 4.82 -10.21
CA PHE A 604 -5.40 4.81 -9.06
C PHE A 604 -6.46 5.91 -9.12
N LYS A 605 -6.13 7.07 -9.71
CA LYS A 605 -7.10 8.16 -9.93
C LYS A 605 -8.12 7.81 -11.01
N THR A 606 -7.66 7.19 -12.10
CA THR A 606 -8.52 6.84 -13.24
C THR A 606 -9.37 5.60 -12.94
N PHE A 607 -8.85 4.66 -12.15
CA PHE A 607 -9.49 3.39 -11.83
C PHE A 607 -9.60 3.21 -10.30
N PRO A 608 -10.55 3.87 -9.63
CA PRO A 608 -10.72 3.76 -8.19
C PRO A 608 -11.46 2.48 -7.75
N ASN A 609 -11.34 2.13 -6.47
CA ASN A 609 -12.07 1.04 -5.79
C ASN A 609 -12.04 -0.30 -6.56
N GLY A 610 -13.20 -0.83 -6.97
CA GLY A 610 -13.33 -2.13 -7.65
C GLY A 610 -12.58 -2.25 -8.99
N LEU A 611 -12.10 -1.12 -9.52
CA LEU A 611 -11.29 -1.04 -10.72
C LEU A 611 -9.79 -0.92 -10.45
N THR A 612 -9.37 -0.74 -9.20
CA THR A 612 -7.96 -0.46 -8.87
C THR A 612 -7.06 -1.62 -9.28
N PRO A 613 -6.08 -1.42 -10.18
CA PRO A 613 -5.21 -2.49 -10.64
C PRO A 613 -4.20 -2.93 -9.56
N ASP A 614 -3.84 -4.23 -9.52
CA ASP A 614 -2.78 -4.73 -8.63
C ASP A 614 -1.43 -4.11 -9.04
N PRO A 615 -0.70 -3.45 -8.11
CA PRO A 615 0.63 -2.93 -8.37
C PRO A 615 1.60 -3.93 -9.02
N ARG A 616 1.45 -5.23 -8.73
CA ARG A 616 2.30 -6.28 -9.33
C ARG A 616 2.07 -6.44 -10.83
N SER A 617 0.81 -6.51 -11.28
CA SER A 617 0.51 -6.66 -12.70
C SER A 617 0.92 -5.43 -13.51
N ILE A 618 0.95 -4.24 -12.88
CA ILE A 618 1.39 -3.00 -13.54
C ILE A 618 2.87 -3.04 -13.91
N VAL A 619 3.72 -3.63 -13.06
CA VAL A 619 5.17 -3.79 -13.37
C VAL A 619 5.35 -4.69 -14.59
N ASP A 620 4.61 -5.79 -14.65
CA ASP A 620 4.67 -6.73 -15.77
C ASP A 620 4.24 -6.05 -17.08
N THR A 621 3.14 -5.29 -17.04
CA THR A 621 2.66 -4.51 -18.20
C THR A 621 3.66 -3.46 -18.65
N ILE A 622 4.23 -2.66 -17.73
CA ILE A 622 5.25 -1.64 -18.08
C ILE A 622 6.47 -2.30 -18.74
N SER A 623 6.91 -3.45 -18.23
CA SER A 623 8.11 -4.15 -18.73
C SER A 623 7.98 -4.65 -20.18
N LYS A 624 6.75 -4.81 -20.69
CA LYS A 624 6.51 -5.10 -22.10
C LYS A 624 6.95 -3.94 -23.00
N TYR A 625 6.65 -2.71 -22.60
CA TYR A 625 6.76 -1.49 -23.44
C TYR A 625 7.95 -0.59 -23.09
N ALA A 626 8.50 -0.73 -21.89
CA ALA A 626 9.55 0.11 -21.36
C ALA A 626 10.64 -0.73 -20.68
N TYR A 627 11.83 -0.16 -20.57
CA TYR A 627 12.92 -0.70 -19.77
C TYR A 627 13.22 0.23 -18.60
N LYS A 628 13.74 -0.34 -17.51
CA LYS A 628 14.08 0.41 -16.31
C LYS A 628 15.47 1.00 -16.44
N SER A 629 15.58 2.32 -16.29
CA SER A 629 16.83 3.08 -16.24
C SER A 629 16.90 3.82 -14.91
N SER A 630 17.74 3.33 -14.00
CA SER A 630 17.79 3.76 -12.60
C SER A 630 16.43 3.62 -11.89
N GLU A 631 15.82 4.72 -11.41
CA GLU A 631 14.51 4.72 -10.75
C GLU A 631 13.34 5.04 -11.70
N LYS A 632 13.60 5.23 -13.00
CA LYS A 632 12.60 5.61 -13.99
C LYS A 632 12.44 4.56 -15.08
N TRP A 633 11.30 4.57 -15.74
CA TRP A 633 10.98 3.78 -16.92
C TRP A 633 11.12 4.63 -18.17
N LYS A 634 11.78 4.08 -19.19
CA LYS A 634 11.93 4.67 -20.53
C LYS A 634 11.30 3.73 -21.54
N ILE A 635 10.54 4.28 -22.48
CA ILE A 635 9.91 3.49 -23.55
C ILE A 635 11.01 2.80 -24.39
N LYS A 636 10.74 1.57 -24.84
CA LYS A 636 11.64 0.84 -25.74
C LYS A 636 11.55 1.44 -27.15
N ASP A 637 12.68 1.47 -27.86
CA ASP A 637 12.73 2.00 -29.23
C ASP A 637 11.81 1.21 -30.17
N GLU A 638 11.74 -0.12 -30.03
CA GLU A 638 10.83 -0.98 -30.80
C GLU A 638 9.35 -0.63 -30.55
N THR A 639 8.99 -0.31 -29.31
CA THR A 639 7.63 0.12 -28.95
C THR A 639 7.33 1.50 -29.55
N LEU A 640 8.29 2.42 -29.49
CA LEU A 640 8.17 3.74 -30.10
C LEU A 640 8.03 3.65 -31.62
N GLN A 641 8.83 2.80 -32.28
CA GLN A 641 8.77 2.55 -33.72
C GLN A 641 7.45 1.91 -34.14
N SER A 642 6.99 0.89 -33.42
CA SER A 642 5.69 0.24 -33.65
C SER A 642 4.55 1.25 -33.60
N ILE A 643 4.47 2.05 -32.53
CA ILE A 643 3.41 3.06 -32.37
C ILE A 643 3.51 4.15 -33.45
N THR A 644 4.72 4.58 -33.81
CA THR A 644 4.93 5.56 -34.88
C THR A 644 4.46 5.04 -36.24
N GLN A 645 4.61 3.75 -36.51
CA GLN A 645 4.12 3.12 -37.74
C GLN A 645 2.59 3.10 -37.79
N HIS A 646 1.91 2.76 -36.71
CA HIS A 646 0.44 2.79 -36.62
C HIS A 646 -0.13 4.18 -37.00
N THR A 647 0.31 5.23 -36.29
CA THR A 647 -0.12 6.62 -36.56
C THR A 647 0.18 7.04 -38.00
N ARG A 648 1.36 6.65 -38.52
CA ARG A 648 1.77 6.97 -39.91
C ARG A 648 0.87 6.30 -40.93
N ILE A 649 0.42 5.07 -40.69
CA ILE A 649 -0.47 4.36 -41.61
C ILE A 649 -1.86 5.00 -41.62
N ILE A 650 -2.40 5.39 -40.47
CA ILE A 650 -3.65 6.17 -40.43
C ILE A 650 -3.50 7.47 -41.21
N GLU A 651 -2.40 8.19 -41.03
CA GLU A 651 -2.11 9.41 -41.81
C GLU A 651 -2.13 9.14 -43.33
N VAL A 652 -1.57 8.01 -43.78
CA VAL A 652 -1.60 7.60 -45.20
C VAL A 652 -3.03 7.30 -45.66
N ILE A 653 -3.84 6.57 -44.87
CA ILE A 653 -5.24 6.27 -45.18
C ILE A 653 -6.05 7.55 -45.39
N ILE A 654 -5.89 8.52 -44.49
CA ILE A 654 -6.57 9.82 -44.57
C ILE A 654 -6.12 10.60 -45.81
N LYS A 655 -4.82 10.62 -46.12
CA LYS A 655 -4.29 11.26 -47.33
C LYS A 655 -4.82 10.62 -48.61
N ILE A 656 -4.94 9.30 -48.67
CA ILE A 656 -5.51 8.61 -49.82
C ILE A 656 -7.01 8.97 -49.95
N GLY A 657 -7.77 8.97 -48.86
CA GLY A 657 -9.18 9.35 -48.86
C GLY A 657 -9.41 10.75 -49.40
N ASN A 658 -8.59 11.71 -48.95
CA ASN A 658 -8.64 13.08 -49.44
C ASN A 658 -8.28 13.18 -50.93
N LYS A 659 -7.27 12.43 -51.42
CA LYS A 659 -6.94 12.34 -52.86
C LYS A 659 -8.09 11.72 -53.69
N ALA A 660 -8.79 10.75 -53.12
CA ALA A 660 -9.95 10.09 -53.70
C ALA A 660 -11.24 10.95 -53.63
N LYS A 661 -11.15 12.20 -53.13
CA LYS A 661 -12.28 13.13 -52.92
C LYS A 661 -13.33 12.63 -51.94
N HIS A 662 -12.97 11.75 -51.01
CA HIS A 662 -13.80 11.41 -49.86
C HIS A 662 -13.56 12.37 -48.70
N LYS A 663 -14.59 12.56 -47.87
CA LYS A 663 -14.44 13.17 -46.55
C LYS A 663 -13.90 12.13 -45.57
N THR A 664 -13.06 12.56 -44.64
CA THR A 664 -12.34 11.64 -43.77
C THR A 664 -12.60 11.88 -42.29
N PHE A 665 -12.55 10.81 -41.49
CA PHE A 665 -12.62 10.85 -40.03
C PHE A 665 -11.49 9.98 -39.45
N VAL A 666 -10.92 10.43 -38.34
CA VAL A 666 -9.94 9.69 -37.54
C VAL A 666 -10.60 9.33 -36.20
N GLY A 667 -10.41 8.08 -35.79
CA GLY A 667 -10.87 7.53 -34.51
C GLY A 667 -10.58 8.48 -33.35
N ARG A 668 -11.54 8.64 -32.43
CA ARG A 668 -11.41 9.60 -31.31
C ARG A 668 -10.17 9.36 -30.46
N ARG A 669 -9.68 8.12 -30.37
CA ARG A 669 -8.48 7.74 -29.62
C ARG A 669 -7.19 8.19 -30.33
N GLU A 670 -7.18 8.15 -31.65
CA GLU A 670 -6.04 8.43 -32.52
C GLU A 670 -5.96 9.93 -32.88
N GLN A 671 -7.05 10.68 -32.71
CA GLN A 671 -7.10 12.13 -32.94
C GLN A 671 -5.94 12.92 -32.30
N PRO A 672 -5.55 12.74 -31.03
CA PRO A 672 -4.46 13.51 -30.41
C PRO A 672 -3.04 13.06 -30.80
N GLU A 673 -2.87 12.04 -31.64
CA GLU A 673 -1.55 11.54 -32.03
C GLU A 673 -0.79 12.50 -32.96
N LEU A 674 0.54 12.44 -32.97
CA LEU A 674 1.36 13.30 -33.84
C LEU A 674 1.67 12.59 -35.16
N ALA A 675 1.28 13.21 -36.27
CA ALA A 675 1.60 12.81 -37.62
C ALA A 675 3.10 13.01 -37.95
N SER A 676 3.53 12.50 -39.10
CA SER A 676 4.94 12.52 -39.54
C SER A 676 5.57 13.92 -39.67
N ASN A 677 4.76 14.98 -39.79
CA ASN A 677 5.21 16.37 -39.85
C ASN A 677 5.08 17.14 -38.51
N GLY A 678 4.77 16.44 -37.41
CA GLY A 678 4.63 17.02 -36.08
C GLY A 678 3.28 17.70 -35.79
N LYS A 679 2.32 17.69 -36.74
CA LYS A 679 0.94 18.14 -36.48
C LYS A 679 0.09 17.02 -35.86
N ILE A 680 -0.98 17.40 -35.17
CA ILE A 680 -1.93 16.46 -34.57
C ILE A 680 -2.75 15.76 -35.67
N LEU A 681 -2.98 14.45 -35.57
CA LEU A 681 -3.59 13.61 -36.61
C LEU A 681 -5.02 14.06 -36.98
N SER A 682 -5.79 14.53 -36.01
CA SER A 682 -7.12 15.09 -36.25
C SER A 682 -7.14 16.29 -37.21
N THR A 683 -6.02 17.01 -37.36
CA THR A 683 -5.93 18.16 -38.29
C THR A 683 -5.91 17.75 -39.77
N PHE A 684 -5.77 16.45 -40.06
CA PHE A 684 -5.80 15.92 -41.43
C PHE A 684 -7.18 15.36 -41.81
N ALA A 685 -8.11 15.22 -40.86
CA ALA A 685 -9.45 14.72 -41.06
C ALA A 685 -10.47 15.85 -41.25
N ASP A 686 -11.51 15.61 -42.04
CA ASP A 686 -12.62 16.56 -42.22
C ASP A 686 -13.58 16.58 -41.03
N TYR A 687 -13.75 15.43 -40.35
CA TYR A 687 -14.68 15.26 -39.24
C TYR A 687 -13.96 14.88 -37.94
N LEU A 688 -14.38 15.51 -36.84
CA LEU A 688 -13.93 15.20 -35.47
C LEU A 688 -14.93 14.35 -34.68
N ALA A 689 -16.18 14.28 -35.14
CA ALA A 689 -17.27 13.50 -34.54
C ALA A 689 -18.27 13.07 -35.62
N LEU A 690 -18.96 11.95 -35.41
CA LEU A 690 -19.83 11.32 -36.42
C LEU A 690 -21.34 11.56 -36.20
N LYS A 691 -21.72 12.50 -35.33
CA LYS A 691 -23.11 12.72 -34.88
C LYS A 691 -24.12 12.96 -36.03
N ASN A 692 -23.67 13.46 -37.18
CA ASN A 692 -24.53 13.83 -38.31
C ASN A 692 -24.44 12.86 -39.51
N ILE A 693 -23.81 11.69 -39.35
CA ILE A 693 -23.66 10.68 -40.40
C ILE A 693 -24.90 9.76 -40.44
N LYS A 694 -25.44 9.51 -41.64
CA LYS A 694 -26.76 8.87 -41.81
C LYS A 694 -26.78 7.37 -41.50
N ASP A 695 -25.68 6.66 -41.69
CA ASP A 695 -25.62 5.20 -41.61
C ASP A 695 -25.32 4.66 -40.20
N ILE A 696 -25.34 5.53 -39.18
CA ILE A 696 -24.95 5.18 -37.82
C ILE A 696 -26.18 5.21 -36.90
N LYS A 697 -26.54 4.04 -36.36
CA LYS A 697 -27.55 3.96 -35.28
C LYS A 697 -27.06 4.72 -34.07
N ARG A 698 -27.95 5.46 -33.38
CA ARG A 698 -27.60 6.28 -32.21
C ARG A 698 -26.88 5.49 -31.12
N GLU A 699 -27.25 4.23 -30.93
CA GLU A 699 -26.66 3.29 -29.96
C GLU A 699 -25.26 2.81 -30.38
N ALA A 700 -24.96 2.81 -31.68
CA ALA A 700 -23.68 2.40 -32.25
C ALA A 700 -22.67 3.56 -32.37
N LEU A 701 -23.10 4.82 -32.23
CA LEU A 701 -22.30 6.00 -32.52
C LEU A 701 -20.95 6.01 -31.82
N ASN A 702 -20.94 5.77 -30.51
CA ASN A 702 -19.71 5.76 -29.73
C ASN A 702 -18.75 4.64 -30.18
N ARG A 703 -19.28 3.49 -30.63
CA ARG A 703 -18.48 2.35 -31.09
C ARG A 703 -17.87 2.62 -32.47
N VAL A 704 -18.62 3.25 -33.37
CA VAL A 704 -18.14 3.59 -34.71
C VAL A 704 -17.07 4.70 -34.64
N GLU A 705 -17.20 5.64 -33.70
CA GLU A 705 -16.18 6.69 -33.47
C GLU A 705 -14.83 6.15 -32.92
N MET A 706 -14.78 4.86 -32.53
CA MET A 706 -13.56 4.17 -32.07
C MET A 706 -12.83 3.41 -33.18
N ILE A 707 -13.34 3.42 -34.41
CA ILE A 707 -12.67 2.84 -35.59
C ILE A 707 -11.57 3.81 -36.05
N ASP A 708 -10.38 3.28 -36.35
CA ASP A 708 -9.17 4.08 -36.60
C ASP A 708 -9.34 5.13 -37.72
N ALA A 709 -9.98 4.77 -38.84
CA ALA A 709 -10.31 5.73 -39.88
C ALA A 709 -11.58 5.36 -40.67
N LEU A 710 -12.31 6.39 -41.11
CA LEU A 710 -13.48 6.25 -41.98
C LEU A 710 -13.40 7.19 -43.18
N TRP A 711 -13.93 6.71 -44.31
CA TRP A 711 -14.21 7.53 -45.48
C TRP A 711 -15.72 7.71 -45.66
N ILE A 712 -16.11 8.94 -45.95
CA ILE A 712 -17.50 9.41 -45.99
C ILE A 712 -17.73 10.11 -47.33
N ASP A 713 -18.88 9.89 -47.95
CA ASP A 713 -19.27 10.58 -49.18
C ASP A 713 -19.99 11.92 -48.94
N GLU A 714 -20.31 12.62 -50.03
CA GLU A 714 -21.01 13.92 -50.00
C GLU A 714 -22.45 13.80 -49.47
N GLU A 715 -23.05 12.61 -49.48
CA GLU A 715 -24.41 12.37 -48.94
C GLU A 715 -24.43 12.10 -47.43
N LEU A 716 -23.26 12.16 -46.76
CA LEU A 716 -23.04 11.81 -45.35
C LEU A 716 -23.23 10.33 -45.06
N LYS A 717 -22.83 9.46 -46.00
CA LYS A 717 -22.83 8.00 -45.85
C LYS A 717 -21.41 7.44 -45.74
N ILE A 718 -21.25 6.36 -44.98
CA ILE A 718 -19.94 5.71 -44.80
C ILE A 718 -19.62 4.88 -46.04
N LYS A 719 -18.52 5.21 -46.71
CA LYS A 719 -18.04 4.48 -47.91
C LYS A 719 -17.09 3.34 -47.58
N CYS A 720 -16.25 3.50 -46.57
CA CYS A 720 -15.29 2.47 -46.18
C CYS A 720 -14.82 2.74 -44.75
N VAL A 721 -14.49 1.67 -44.03
CA VAL A 721 -13.84 1.74 -42.73
C VAL A 721 -12.50 1.02 -42.75
N PHE A 722 -11.57 1.52 -41.94
CA PHE A 722 -10.22 1.00 -41.85
C PHE A 722 -9.85 0.76 -40.38
N GLU A 723 -9.26 -0.40 -40.12
CA GLU A 723 -8.68 -0.78 -38.81
C GLU A 723 -7.21 -1.14 -39.02
N VAL A 724 -6.30 -0.46 -38.31
CA VAL A 724 -4.84 -0.58 -38.47
C VAL A 724 -4.29 -1.48 -37.36
N GLU A 725 -4.22 -2.78 -37.65
CA GLU A 725 -3.90 -3.80 -36.66
C GLU A 725 -2.39 -4.04 -36.55
N ASN A 726 -1.70 -3.08 -35.94
CA ASN A 726 -0.23 -3.07 -35.86
C ASN A 726 0.36 -4.06 -34.84
N SER A 727 -0.24 -4.16 -33.66
CA SER A 727 0.20 -5.07 -32.58
C SER A 727 -0.94 -5.58 -31.69
N THR A 728 -2.18 -5.27 -32.05
CA THR A 728 -3.42 -5.60 -31.34
C THR A 728 -4.06 -6.89 -31.87
N ASP A 729 -5.04 -7.39 -31.13
CA ASP A 729 -5.79 -8.61 -31.47
C ASP A 729 -6.82 -8.32 -32.56
N PHE A 730 -6.75 -9.08 -33.66
CA PHE A 730 -7.55 -8.87 -34.87
C PHE A 730 -9.07 -8.98 -34.63
N THR A 731 -9.49 -9.75 -33.62
CA THR A 731 -10.92 -9.98 -33.30
C THR A 731 -11.63 -8.71 -32.86
N SER A 732 -10.90 -7.77 -32.25
CA SER A 732 -11.48 -6.55 -31.73
C SER A 732 -11.95 -5.59 -32.84
N ALA A 733 -11.25 -5.56 -33.97
CA ALA A 733 -11.64 -4.80 -35.17
C ALA A 733 -12.99 -5.30 -35.73
N ILE A 734 -13.18 -6.62 -35.79
CA ILE A 734 -14.43 -7.24 -36.26
C ILE A 734 -15.61 -6.78 -35.40
N GLN A 735 -15.46 -6.81 -34.08
CA GLN A 735 -16.51 -6.40 -33.15
C GLN A 735 -16.91 -4.92 -33.31
N ARG A 736 -15.94 -4.01 -33.47
CA ARG A 736 -16.23 -2.58 -33.64
C ARG A 736 -17.00 -2.30 -34.93
N ALA A 737 -16.51 -2.81 -36.05
CA ALA A 737 -17.13 -2.57 -37.34
C ALA A 737 -18.42 -3.37 -37.58
N SER A 738 -18.71 -4.39 -36.76
CA SER A 738 -19.98 -5.15 -36.81
C SER A 738 -21.23 -4.31 -36.53
N ASN A 739 -21.06 -3.10 -35.98
CA ASN A 739 -22.16 -2.17 -35.74
C ASN A 739 -22.57 -1.37 -37.00
N LEU A 740 -21.89 -1.58 -38.13
CA LEU A 740 -22.19 -1.01 -39.44
C LEU A 740 -22.82 -2.06 -40.37
N GLY A 741 -23.52 -1.60 -41.40
CA GLY A 741 -24.12 -2.48 -42.41
C GLY A 741 -23.10 -3.39 -43.11
N ASN A 742 -23.54 -4.57 -43.55
CA ASN A 742 -22.69 -5.53 -44.25
C ASN A 742 -22.26 -5.02 -45.64
N GLU A 743 -23.03 -4.10 -46.21
CA GLU A 743 -22.77 -3.43 -47.48
C GLU A 743 -21.57 -2.48 -47.44
N VAL A 744 -21.17 -2.00 -46.25
CA VAL A 744 -20.01 -1.11 -46.09
C VAL A 744 -18.72 -1.94 -46.14
N PRO A 745 -17.82 -1.71 -47.11
CA PRO A 745 -16.51 -2.34 -47.17
C PRO A 745 -15.66 -2.05 -45.92
N LYS A 746 -14.96 -3.06 -45.42
CA LYS A 746 -14.14 -2.98 -44.21
C LYS A 746 -12.72 -3.48 -44.54
N ILE A 747 -11.73 -2.63 -44.33
CA ILE A 747 -10.34 -2.94 -44.69
C ILE A 747 -9.48 -3.03 -43.43
N MET A 748 -8.95 -4.22 -43.16
CA MET A 748 -7.96 -4.42 -42.10
C MET A 748 -6.56 -4.16 -42.66
N VAL A 749 -5.83 -3.23 -42.08
CA VAL A 749 -4.48 -2.85 -42.53
C VAL A 749 -3.45 -3.38 -41.55
N ILE A 750 -2.58 -4.28 -41.99
CA ILE A 750 -1.64 -5.00 -41.12
C ILE A 750 -0.17 -4.79 -41.53
N PRO A 751 0.79 -4.88 -40.60
CA PRO A 751 2.20 -4.98 -40.97
C PRO A 751 2.46 -6.24 -41.80
N ASP A 752 3.35 -6.15 -42.79
CA ASP A 752 3.74 -7.27 -43.67
C ASP A 752 4.10 -8.53 -42.88
N LYS A 753 4.84 -8.37 -41.78
CA LYS A 753 5.27 -9.47 -40.90
C LYS A 753 4.13 -10.21 -40.19
N ARG A 754 2.94 -9.61 -40.08
CA ARG A 754 1.76 -10.18 -39.38
C ARG A 754 0.79 -10.88 -40.32
N GLU A 755 1.03 -10.87 -41.63
CA GLU A 755 0.17 -11.52 -42.61
C GLU A 755 0.01 -13.02 -42.34
N MET A 756 1.12 -13.72 -42.07
CA MET A 756 1.09 -15.14 -41.70
C MET A 756 0.37 -15.41 -40.38
N GLU A 757 0.29 -14.43 -39.48
CA GLU A 757 -0.46 -14.53 -38.22
C GLU A 757 -1.97 -14.47 -38.50
N LEU A 758 -2.40 -13.49 -39.30
CA LEU A 758 -3.79 -13.32 -39.72
C LEU A 758 -4.32 -14.55 -40.45
N LEU A 759 -3.54 -15.08 -41.40
CA LEU A 759 -3.92 -16.27 -42.19
C LEU A 759 -3.95 -17.58 -41.38
N ARG A 760 -3.40 -17.60 -40.16
CA ARG A 760 -3.41 -18.77 -39.28
C ARG A 760 -4.55 -18.79 -38.27
N ILE A 761 -5.38 -17.74 -38.24
CA ILE A 761 -6.51 -17.67 -37.31
C ILE A 761 -7.53 -18.75 -37.69
N LYS A 762 -7.86 -19.60 -36.71
CA LYS A 762 -8.88 -20.66 -36.86
C LYS A 762 -10.14 -20.39 -36.03
N ASP A 763 -10.21 -19.22 -35.40
CA ASP A 763 -11.34 -18.85 -34.55
C ASP A 763 -12.62 -18.72 -35.41
N PRO A 764 -13.67 -19.51 -35.14
CA PRO A 764 -14.87 -19.51 -35.98
C PRO A 764 -15.61 -18.17 -35.97
N TYR A 765 -15.57 -17.42 -34.86
CA TYR A 765 -16.23 -16.11 -34.77
C TYR A 765 -15.50 -15.08 -35.64
N PHE A 766 -14.17 -15.06 -35.58
CA PHE A 766 -13.34 -14.22 -36.43
C PHE A 766 -13.58 -14.50 -37.92
N LEU A 767 -13.47 -15.78 -38.33
CA LEU A 767 -13.63 -16.17 -39.74
C LEU A 767 -15.03 -15.82 -40.25
N TYR A 768 -16.07 -16.16 -39.48
CA TYR A 768 -17.45 -15.82 -39.83
C TYR A 768 -17.63 -14.31 -39.98
N GLY A 769 -17.11 -13.52 -39.04
CA GLY A 769 -17.20 -12.05 -39.08
C GLY A 769 -16.43 -11.45 -40.25
N PHE A 770 -15.24 -11.96 -40.57
CA PHE A 770 -14.42 -11.50 -41.68
C PHE A 770 -15.11 -11.77 -43.03
N GLU A 771 -15.63 -12.98 -43.23
CA GLU A 771 -16.35 -13.36 -44.46
C GLU A 771 -17.68 -12.58 -44.61
N ASN A 772 -18.55 -12.67 -43.60
CA ASN A 772 -19.95 -12.25 -43.74
C ASN A 772 -20.16 -10.74 -43.56
N GLN A 773 -19.16 -10.01 -43.07
CA GLN A 773 -19.24 -8.55 -42.90
C GLN A 773 -18.41 -7.77 -43.92
N ASN A 774 -18.04 -8.40 -45.04
CA ASN A 774 -17.36 -7.76 -46.17
C ASN A 774 -15.99 -7.17 -45.78
N TRP A 775 -15.21 -7.95 -45.01
CA TRP A 775 -13.83 -7.61 -44.72
C TRP A 775 -12.87 -8.08 -45.81
N CYS A 776 -11.86 -7.26 -46.05
CA CYS A 776 -10.62 -7.61 -46.72
C CYS A 776 -9.43 -7.05 -45.96
N TYR A 777 -8.21 -7.43 -46.32
CA TYR A 777 -7.00 -6.90 -45.69
C TYR A 777 -5.98 -6.38 -46.70
N LEU A 778 -5.15 -5.45 -46.24
CA LEU A 778 -3.99 -4.89 -46.93
C LEU A 778 -2.76 -4.95 -46.02
N THR A 779 -1.58 -5.13 -46.60
CA THR A 779 -0.33 -4.90 -45.87
C THR A 779 0.07 -3.43 -45.91
N TYR A 780 0.99 -3.03 -45.02
CA TYR A 780 1.57 -1.69 -45.04
C TYR A 780 2.29 -1.39 -46.36
N SER A 781 2.94 -2.39 -46.97
CA SER A 781 3.53 -2.25 -48.30
C SER A 781 2.49 -2.01 -49.38
N ASP A 782 1.34 -2.70 -49.34
CA ASP A 782 0.26 -2.50 -50.31
C ASP A 782 -0.28 -1.08 -50.25
N LEU A 783 -0.56 -0.60 -49.03
CA LEU A 783 -1.05 0.76 -48.82
C LEU A 783 0.00 1.83 -49.20
N SER A 784 1.28 1.57 -48.91
CA SER A 784 2.38 2.47 -49.29
C SER A 784 2.52 2.58 -50.80
N LYS A 785 2.41 1.46 -51.53
CA LYS A 785 2.40 1.46 -53.00
C LYS A 785 1.20 2.23 -53.55
N ALA A 786 0.01 1.99 -53.00
CA ALA A 786 -1.20 2.72 -53.39
C ALA A 786 -1.04 4.24 -53.20
N SER A 787 -0.46 4.68 -52.07
CA SER A 787 -0.27 6.11 -51.80
C SER A 787 0.54 6.88 -52.86
N GLY A 788 1.39 6.16 -53.62
CA GLY A 788 2.24 6.68 -54.69
C GLY A 788 1.58 6.78 -56.06
N TYR A 789 0.39 6.21 -56.27
CA TYR A 789 -0.31 6.33 -57.56
C TYR A 789 -0.88 7.73 -57.77
N SER A 790 -0.96 8.16 -59.04
CA SER A 790 -1.47 9.47 -59.45
C SER A 790 -2.99 9.62 -59.28
N LYS A 791 -3.73 8.50 -59.35
CA LYS A 791 -5.15 8.38 -58.99
C LYS A 791 -5.35 7.08 -58.21
N VAL A 792 -5.89 7.18 -57.00
CA VAL A 792 -6.36 6.04 -56.19
C VAL A 792 -7.75 6.37 -55.72
N ASP A 793 -8.66 5.41 -55.88
CA ASP A 793 -10.00 5.43 -55.31
C ASP A 793 -10.24 4.15 -54.48
N LEU A 794 -11.42 4.05 -53.88
CA LEU A 794 -11.78 2.91 -53.04
C LEU A 794 -11.80 1.59 -53.81
N ASN A 795 -12.20 1.59 -55.09
CA ASN A 795 -12.28 0.39 -55.90
C ASN A 795 -10.88 -0.20 -56.15
N GLU A 796 -9.89 0.66 -56.37
CA GLU A 796 -8.51 0.23 -56.54
C GLU A 796 -7.94 -0.36 -55.24
N LEU A 797 -8.24 0.23 -54.07
CA LEU A 797 -7.84 -0.34 -52.78
C LEU A 797 -8.48 -1.70 -52.51
N ILE A 798 -9.76 -1.86 -52.84
CA ILE A 798 -10.46 -3.15 -52.74
C ILE A 798 -9.84 -4.16 -53.71
N ARG A 799 -9.48 -3.76 -54.94
CA ARG A 799 -8.87 -4.65 -55.93
C ARG A 799 -7.53 -5.23 -55.49
N ILE A 800 -6.69 -4.43 -54.81
CA ILE A 800 -5.39 -4.89 -54.30
C ILE A 800 -5.48 -5.55 -52.91
N SER A 801 -6.66 -5.53 -52.29
CA SER A 801 -6.91 -6.18 -51.01
C SER A 801 -7.15 -7.68 -51.16
N ARG A 802 -6.98 -8.42 -50.07
CA ARG A 802 -7.06 -9.89 -50.05
C ARG A 802 -8.08 -10.36 -49.02
N LYS A 803 -8.61 -11.57 -49.21
CA LYS A 803 -9.45 -12.25 -48.21
C LYS A 803 -8.62 -13.22 -47.38
N VAL A 804 -9.10 -13.55 -46.18
CA VAL A 804 -8.42 -14.51 -45.27
C VAL A 804 -8.64 -15.97 -45.74
N ASN A 805 -9.72 -16.21 -46.48
CA ASN A 805 -10.06 -17.51 -47.09
C ASN A 805 -9.94 -17.44 -48.63
N GLU A 806 -8.76 -17.06 -49.14
CA GLU A 806 -8.35 -17.15 -50.55
C GLU A 806 -6.99 -17.84 -50.69
#